data_AF-A0A959DG97-F1
#
_entry.id   AF-A0A959DG97-F1
#
_cell.length_a   1.000
_cell.length_b   1.000
_cell.length_c   1.000
_cell.angle_alpha   90.00
_cell.angle_beta   90.00
_cell.angle_gamma   90.00
#
_symmetry.space_group_name_H-M   'P 1'
#
loop_
_entity.id
_entity.type
_entity.pdbx_description
1 polymer ?
#
loop_
_entity_poly.entity_id
_entity_poly.type
_entity_poly.pdbx_seq_one_letter_code
_entity_poly.pdbx_strand_id
1 'polypeptide(L)'
;MKKVYFLLPVLLSLAVSLSGQRLEQFSDDHAEFMRQLEEYMTASKRKALEDAYKEFAQVFSSGKFNEEETKQILKTGNAMLAQRMMASPYFEHYLNALSMIKNTSDPERHFREWHEVLDQILANIENRHLKPFDEFVEFSRLFFERQALRYSDSGGTSWYALANDYHFRYEDNDGAVVFEKLDLMANRREDSIFIYNTSGYFLPNQRLWKGQGGRVTWERHGLGPGVYADLGAYEFEVIKSLYEVKEAQLHYPAFFGEGRLIKGSFSDKLVAGNDATEGSFPRFESQDRVLEINSIGKGIQYVGGFRLNGKTVYGFGSKERPARILIEDQNSKAAFSGSSELFTIRREELIAGQGVEGVLHFGQDSIYHPSVNVRYDIADREMALSRGDRASDRNPFFSSMHKVNIHADNIIAYLDQDSIAIGREKIPIHRKPVVEFESFDYFTEKDYNQLQNIATVNPIAVLKVMKDNEGKSDLPAYEVAQKINSRFSIENIKGLLYDMVARGFINYNSDTEMVEVKDKVTLYADAHRKKTDYDVLKIKSDTDSTNAIMNLRDKSIDIRGVDFVEFSEKQRVAIIPFNKRLTMLTDRNIDFDGKAFAGFSSLEGKDFHFKYEKFQMDLDSVRFFDLFIPTGKIIDGQPEALSIGSRIEHLTGVLLIDAPSNKSGQDDIPLFPS
;
A
#
# COMPACT_ATOMS: atom_id res chain seq x y z
N MET A 1 31.26 9.92 -89.63
CA MET A 1 31.94 8.66 -90.01
C MET A 1 32.30 7.95 -88.71
N LYS A 2 32.04 6.69 -88.42
CA LYS A 2 31.81 5.48 -89.21
C LYS A 2 30.80 4.59 -88.47
N LYS A 3 29.94 3.90 -89.23
CA LYS A 3 29.15 2.75 -88.78
C LYS A 3 30.10 1.60 -88.44
N VAL A 4 29.86 0.90 -87.33
CA VAL A 4 30.47 -0.41 -87.07
C VAL A 4 29.36 -1.38 -86.68
N TYR A 5 29.36 -2.52 -87.36
CA TYR A 5 28.33 -3.54 -87.40
C TYR A 5 28.36 -4.46 -86.18
N PHE A 6 27.16 -4.89 -85.80
CA PHE A 6 26.87 -6.01 -84.90
C PHE A 6 27.48 -7.31 -85.44
N LEU A 7 28.20 -8.05 -84.59
CA LEU A 7 28.60 -9.43 -84.83
C LEU A 7 28.17 -10.27 -83.63
N LEU A 8 27.24 -11.17 -83.90
CA LEU A 8 26.62 -12.14 -83.01
C LEU A 8 27.53 -13.39 -82.93
N PRO A 9 27.86 -13.93 -81.74
CA PRO A 9 28.26 -15.32 -81.62
C PRO A 9 27.11 -16.15 -81.02
N VAL A 10 26.76 -17.18 -81.78
CA VAL A 10 25.90 -18.31 -81.44
C VAL A 10 26.40 -18.98 -80.15
N LEU A 11 25.58 -18.98 -79.10
CA LEU A 11 25.80 -19.77 -77.88
C LEU A 11 25.14 -21.13 -78.07
N LEU A 12 25.97 -22.14 -78.37
CA LEU A 12 25.55 -23.54 -78.42
C LEU A 12 25.35 -24.04 -76.98
N SER A 13 24.13 -24.46 -76.68
CA SER A 13 23.70 -25.04 -75.40
C SER A 13 24.24 -26.46 -75.23
N LEU A 14 25.21 -26.63 -74.32
CA LEU A 14 25.42 -27.91 -73.63
C LEU A 14 24.58 -27.91 -72.36
N ALA A 15 23.40 -28.51 -72.44
CA ALA A 15 22.63 -28.90 -71.26
C ALA A 15 23.33 -30.08 -70.60
N VAL A 16 24.16 -29.81 -69.59
CA VAL A 16 24.60 -30.83 -68.64
C VAL A 16 23.43 -31.08 -67.70
N SER A 17 22.75 -32.21 -67.88
CA SER A 17 21.77 -32.75 -66.94
C SER A 17 22.50 -33.18 -65.67
N LEU A 18 22.69 -32.25 -64.72
CA LEU A 18 23.02 -32.59 -63.34
C LEU A 18 21.79 -33.25 -62.72
N SER A 19 21.73 -34.58 -62.82
CA SER A 19 20.83 -35.40 -62.02
C SER A 19 21.40 -35.50 -60.62
N GLY A 20 21.21 -34.46 -59.80
CA GLY A 20 21.24 -34.64 -58.35
C GLY A 20 20.01 -35.45 -57.98
N GLN A 21 20.12 -36.78 -57.92
CA GLN A 21 19.06 -37.59 -57.34
C GLN A 21 18.86 -37.13 -55.90
N ARG A 22 17.64 -36.68 -55.60
CA ARG A 22 17.24 -36.34 -54.24
C ARG A 22 17.25 -37.64 -53.44
N LEU A 23 17.91 -37.63 -52.28
CA LEU A 23 17.86 -38.78 -51.37
C LEU A 23 16.42 -38.93 -50.88
N GLU A 24 15.74 -39.99 -51.33
CA GLU A 24 14.34 -40.27 -50.97
C GLU A 24 14.24 -41.21 -49.76
N GLN A 25 15.23 -42.07 -49.57
CA GLN A 25 15.32 -43.01 -48.45
C GLN A 25 16.80 -43.35 -48.17
N PHE A 26 17.13 -43.48 -46.90
CA PHE A 26 18.41 -44.03 -46.42
C PHE A 26 18.46 -45.54 -46.58
N SER A 27 19.64 -46.09 -46.84
CA SER A 27 19.90 -47.53 -46.89
C SER A 27 19.73 -48.20 -45.52
N ASP A 28 19.23 -49.43 -45.50
CA ASP A 28 19.19 -50.27 -44.29
C ASP A 28 20.59 -50.83 -43.93
N ASP A 29 21.56 -50.78 -44.86
CA ASP A 29 22.96 -51.10 -44.58
C ASP A 29 23.62 -49.98 -43.76
N HIS A 30 24.19 -50.33 -42.60
CA HIS A 30 24.71 -49.35 -41.63
C HIS A 30 25.85 -48.48 -42.19
N ALA A 31 26.76 -49.07 -42.96
CA ALA A 31 27.90 -48.33 -43.51
C ALA A 31 27.45 -47.36 -44.60
N GLU A 32 26.54 -47.81 -45.45
CA GLU A 32 25.94 -47.00 -46.49
C GLU A 32 25.02 -45.90 -45.93
N PHE A 33 24.27 -46.17 -44.84
CA PHE A 33 23.49 -45.16 -44.12
C PHE A 33 24.36 -44.00 -43.65
N MET A 34 25.45 -44.30 -42.94
CA MET A 34 26.35 -43.26 -42.41
C MET A 34 26.98 -42.43 -43.53
N ARG A 35 27.38 -43.08 -44.63
CA ARG A 35 27.91 -42.40 -45.82
C ARG A 35 26.86 -41.46 -46.44
N GLN A 36 25.62 -41.93 -46.63
CA GLN A 36 24.53 -41.13 -47.18
C GLN A 36 24.15 -39.96 -46.26
N LEU A 37 24.14 -40.18 -44.94
CA LEU A 37 23.90 -39.14 -43.94
C LEU A 37 25.00 -38.08 -43.96
N GLU A 38 26.27 -38.47 -44.09
CA GLU A 38 27.40 -37.55 -44.24
C GLU A 38 27.24 -36.67 -45.47
N GLU A 39 26.99 -37.26 -46.64
CA GLU A 39 26.81 -36.53 -47.89
C GLU A 39 25.63 -35.56 -47.78
N TYR A 40 24.52 -36.01 -47.17
CA TYR A 40 23.33 -35.19 -46.97
C TYR A 40 23.58 -34.00 -46.04
N MET A 41 24.25 -34.21 -44.90
CA MET A 41 24.53 -33.16 -43.92
C MET A 41 25.61 -32.18 -44.40
N THR A 42 26.60 -32.65 -45.17
CA THR A 42 27.75 -31.84 -45.60
C THR A 42 27.56 -31.16 -46.96
N ALA A 43 26.50 -31.48 -47.70
CA ALA A 43 26.22 -30.94 -49.03
C ALA A 43 26.26 -29.40 -49.11
N SER A 44 25.82 -28.70 -48.06
CA SER A 44 25.79 -27.23 -48.02
C SER A 44 27.08 -26.59 -47.49
N LYS A 45 28.08 -27.37 -47.04
CA LYS A 45 29.34 -26.90 -46.43
C LYS A 45 29.14 -25.94 -45.23
N ARG A 46 28.05 -26.12 -44.49
CA ARG A 46 27.77 -25.33 -43.28
C ARG A 46 28.43 -26.03 -42.10
N LYS A 47 29.32 -25.32 -41.41
CA LYS A 47 30.06 -25.86 -40.25
C LYS A 47 29.15 -26.51 -39.19
N ALA A 48 28.02 -25.89 -38.86
CA ALA A 48 27.08 -26.44 -37.87
C ALA A 48 26.54 -27.84 -38.24
N LEU A 49 26.31 -28.10 -39.54
CA LEU A 49 25.86 -29.42 -40.01
C LEU A 49 26.98 -30.45 -40.02
N GLU A 50 28.20 -30.02 -40.39
CA GLU A 50 29.38 -30.87 -40.31
C GLU A 50 29.68 -31.28 -38.87
N ASP A 51 29.56 -30.34 -37.93
CA ASP A 51 29.80 -30.57 -36.51
C ASP A 51 28.70 -31.49 -35.92
N ALA A 52 27.42 -31.23 -36.23
CA ALA A 52 26.31 -32.09 -35.81
C ALA A 52 26.45 -33.54 -36.29
N TYR A 53 26.85 -33.74 -37.56
CA TYR A 53 27.13 -35.08 -38.09
C TYR A 53 28.32 -35.73 -37.40
N LYS A 54 29.43 -35.01 -37.21
CA LYS A 54 30.64 -35.57 -36.57
C LYS A 54 30.37 -36.02 -35.14
N GLU A 55 29.66 -35.21 -34.35
CA GLU A 55 29.28 -35.56 -32.98
C GLU A 55 28.39 -36.81 -32.96
N PHE A 56 27.37 -36.85 -33.80
CA PHE A 56 26.50 -38.03 -33.92
C PHE A 56 27.28 -39.27 -34.37
N ALA A 57 28.10 -39.16 -35.43
CA ALA A 57 28.88 -40.26 -35.97
C ALA A 57 29.86 -40.83 -34.95
N GLN A 58 30.44 -39.99 -34.10
CA GLN A 58 31.31 -40.42 -33.00
C GLN A 58 30.52 -41.26 -31.98
N VAL A 59 29.34 -40.80 -31.56
CA VAL A 59 28.48 -41.54 -30.61
C VAL A 59 27.97 -42.83 -31.25
N PHE A 60 27.53 -42.77 -32.49
CA PHE A 60 26.99 -43.90 -33.24
C PHE A 60 28.04 -45.00 -33.45
N SER A 61 29.24 -44.63 -33.90
CA SER A 61 30.36 -45.57 -34.13
C SER A 61 30.93 -46.17 -32.84
N SER A 62 30.66 -45.57 -31.68
CA SER A 62 31.09 -46.10 -30.38
C SER A 62 30.30 -47.33 -29.91
N GLY A 63 29.25 -47.73 -30.64
CA GLY A 63 28.40 -48.86 -30.29
C GLY A 63 27.41 -48.58 -29.16
N LYS A 64 27.18 -47.30 -28.82
CA LYS A 64 26.22 -46.87 -27.79
C LYS A 64 24.76 -47.10 -28.19
N PHE A 65 24.45 -47.20 -29.48
CA PHE A 65 23.12 -47.54 -29.97
C PHE A 65 23.05 -49.02 -30.33
N ASN A 66 22.01 -49.70 -29.85
CA ASN A 66 21.78 -51.11 -30.20
C ASN A 66 21.11 -51.24 -31.57
N GLU A 67 20.89 -52.47 -32.04
CA GLU A 67 20.30 -52.75 -33.36
C GLU A 67 18.87 -52.18 -33.51
N GLU A 68 18.04 -52.30 -32.47
CA GLU A 68 16.65 -51.81 -32.49
C GLU A 68 16.61 -50.27 -32.48
N GLU A 69 17.50 -49.64 -31.72
CA GLU A 69 17.66 -48.18 -31.73
C GLU A 69 18.15 -47.68 -33.10
N THR A 70 19.06 -48.41 -33.74
CA THR A 70 19.54 -48.10 -35.09
C THR A 70 18.42 -48.18 -36.12
N LYS A 71 17.58 -49.22 -36.07
CA LYS A 71 16.38 -49.36 -36.91
C LYS A 71 15.40 -48.21 -36.66
N GLN A 72 15.20 -47.79 -35.41
CA GLN A 72 14.33 -46.67 -35.10
C GLN A 72 14.90 -45.34 -35.64
N ILE A 73 16.22 -45.11 -35.51
CA ILE A 73 16.87 -43.90 -36.08
C ILE A 73 16.67 -43.85 -37.60
N LEU A 74 16.87 -44.97 -38.30
CA LEU A 74 16.65 -45.10 -39.74
C LEU A 74 15.18 -44.84 -40.12
N LYS A 75 14.23 -45.44 -39.38
CA LYS A 75 12.80 -45.25 -39.57
C LYS A 75 12.42 -43.77 -39.44
N THR A 76 12.85 -43.10 -38.37
CA THR A 76 12.58 -41.68 -38.14
C THR A 76 13.25 -40.81 -39.21
N GLY A 77 14.51 -41.07 -39.58
CA GLY A 77 15.20 -40.35 -40.65
C GLY A 77 14.49 -40.46 -42.01
N ASN A 78 14.00 -41.65 -42.36
CA ASN A 78 13.22 -41.86 -43.58
C ASN A 78 11.86 -41.15 -43.53
N ALA A 79 11.18 -41.14 -42.38
CA ALA A 79 9.95 -40.37 -42.20
C ALA A 79 10.19 -38.85 -42.37
N MET A 80 11.32 -38.34 -41.88
CA MET A 80 11.73 -36.94 -42.08
C MET A 80 11.98 -36.62 -43.57
N LEU A 81 12.67 -37.52 -44.32
CA LEU A 81 12.88 -37.36 -45.77
C LEU A 81 11.56 -37.37 -46.54
N ALA A 82 10.62 -38.24 -46.17
CA ALA A 82 9.28 -38.30 -46.76
C ALA A 82 8.50 -36.98 -46.57
N GLN A 83 8.64 -36.36 -45.40
CA GLN A 83 8.10 -35.01 -45.11
C GLN A 83 8.88 -33.87 -45.78
N ARG A 84 9.94 -34.20 -46.52
CA ARG A 84 10.85 -33.26 -47.20
C ARG A 84 11.54 -32.30 -46.23
N MET A 85 11.84 -32.76 -45.01
CA MET A 85 12.67 -32.02 -44.07
C MET A 85 14.09 -31.86 -44.65
N MET A 86 14.68 -30.67 -44.48
CA MET A 86 16.03 -30.33 -44.93
C MET A 86 17.08 -30.66 -43.86
N ALA A 87 18.36 -30.69 -44.25
CA ALA A 87 19.48 -30.91 -43.33
C ALA A 87 19.49 -29.93 -42.15
N SER A 88 19.24 -28.63 -42.41
CA SER A 88 19.05 -27.59 -41.38
C SER A 88 17.65 -27.01 -41.46
N PRO A 89 16.95 -26.77 -40.34
CA PRO A 89 17.34 -27.09 -38.96
C PRO A 89 17.02 -28.55 -38.54
N TYR A 90 16.21 -29.28 -39.31
CA TYR A 90 15.55 -30.51 -38.82
C TYR A 90 16.51 -31.67 -38.50
N PHE A 91 17.30 -32.12 -39.48
CA PHE A 91 18.27 -33.21 -39.22
C PHE A 91 19.38 -32.75 -38.27
N GLU A 92 19.82 -31.50 -38.38
CA GLU A 92 20.76 -30.86 -37.44
C GLU A 92 20.30 -31.02 -35.99
N HIS A 93 19.09 -30.59 -35.66
CA HIS A 93 18.56 -30.68 -34.30
C HIS A 93 18.31 -32.12 -33.85
N TYR A 94 17.82 -32.98 -34.75
CA TYR A 94 17.60 -34.40 -34.46
C TYR A 94 18.90 -35.14 -34.13
N LEU A 95 19.96 -34.96 -34.94
CA LEU A 95 21.26 -35.57 -34.70
C LEU A 95 21.89 -35.03 -33.40
N ASN A 96 21.77 -33.72 -33.14
CA ASN A 96 22.28 -33.15 -31.90
C ASN A 96 21.56 -33.72 -30.65
N ALA A 97 20.26 -33.95 -30.72
CA ALA A 97 19.51 -34.58 -29.63
C ALA A 97 19.95 -36.04 -29.42
N LEU A 98 20.11 -36.82 -30.50
CA LEU A 98 20.64 -38.19 -30.45
C LEU A 98 22.04 -38.27 -29.81
N SER A 99 22.92 -37.31 -30.11
CA SER A 99 24.25 -37.25 -29.52
C SER A 99 24.23 -37.08 -28.00
N MET A 100 23.15 -36.51 -27.44
CA MET A 100 23.02 -36.22 -26.01
C MET A 100 22.17 -37.25 -25.24
N ILE A 101 21.21 -37.92 -25.88
CA ILE A 101 20.25 -38.81 -25.20
C ILE A 101 20.93 -39.97 -24.45
N LYS A 102 22.09 -40.42 -24.95
CA LYS A 102 22.91 -41.47 -24.34
C LYS A 102 23.67 -41.04 -23.08
N ASN A 103 23.58 -39.78 -22.71
CA ASN A 103 24.16 -39.24 -21.47
C ASN A 103 23.09 -39.04 -20.37
N THR A 104 21.84 -39.43 -20.63
CA THR A 104 20.75 -39.34 -19.65
C THR A 104 20.81 -40.47 -18.61
N SER A 105 20.01 -40.37 -17.54
CA SER A 105 20.01 -41.34 -16.43
C SER A 105 19.48 -42.73 -16.80
N ASP A 106 18.54 -42.81 -17.74
CA ASP A 106 17.98 -44.05 -18.30
C ASP A 106 17.90 -43.95 -19.84
N PRO A 107 19.05 -44.09 -20.53
CA PRO A 107 19.14 -43.84 -21.97
C PRO A 107 18.19 -44.68 -22.82
N GLU A 108 18.00 -45.95 -22.48
CA GLU A 108 17.20 -46.89 -23.27
C GLU A 108 15.70 -46.58 -23.17
N ARG A 109 15.20 -46.26 -21.97
CA ARG A 109 13.79 -45.84 -21.80
C ARG A 109 13.57 -44.48 -22.43
N HIS A 110 14.42 -43.49 -22.15
CA HIS A 110 14.25 -42.15 -22.71
C HIS A 110 14.33 -42.17 -24.24
N PHE A 111 15.22 -42.97 -24.83
CA PHE A 111 15.27 -43.15 -26.28
C PHE A 111 13.96 -43.67 -26.85
N ARG A 112 13.40 -44.74 -26.24
CA ARG A 112 12.14 -45.34 -26.69
C ARG A 112 10.98 -44.35 -26.58
N GLU A 113 10.77 -43.77 -25.40
CA GLU A 113 9.65 -42.84 -25.14
C GLU A 113 9.77 -41.57 -26.00
N TRP A 114 10.98 -41.03 -26.16
CA TRP A 114 11.23 -39.86 -27.01
C TRP A 114 10.89 -40.15 -28.48
N HIS A 115 11.29 -41.29 -29.02
CA HIS A 115 10.94 -41.67 -30.39
C HIS A 115 9.46 -41.99 -30.57
N GLU A 116 8.79 -42.57 -29.56
CA GLU A 116 7.33 -42.74 -29.59
C GLU A 116 6.62 -41.39 -29.74
N VAL A 117 7.08 -40.34 -29.05
CA VAL A 117 6.57 -38.98 -29.21
C VAL A 117 6.89 -38.42 -30.61
N LEU A 118 8.11 -38.60 -31.11
CA LEU A 118 8.47 -38.16 -32.47
C LEU A 118 7.62 -38.83 -33.54
N ASP A 119 7.36 -40.13 -33.41
CA ASP A 119 6.52 -40.89 -34.34
C ASP A 119 5.09 -40.34 -34.35
N GLN A 120 4.52 -39.99 -33.19
CA GLN A 120 3.21 -39.35 -33.09
C GLN A 120 3.20 -37.94 -33.72
N ILE A 121 4.22 -37.12 -33.44
CA ILE A 121 4.35 -35.78 -34.05
C ILE A 121 4.41 -35.91 -35.57
N LEU A 122 5.24 -36.81 -36.11
CA LEU A 122 5.41 -37.03 -37.54
C LEU A 122 4.13 -37.56 -38.22
N ALA A 123 3.41 -38.46 -37.55
CA ALA A 123 2.15 -39.00 -38.04
C ALA A 123 1.03 -37.94 -38.13
N ASN A 124 1.06 -36.95 -37.25
CA ASN A 124 0.06 -35.88 -37.16
C ASN A 124 0.45 -34.60 -37.92
N ILE A 125 1.48 -34.65 -38.79
CA ILE A 125 1.84 -33.50 -39.63
C ILE A 125 0.76 -33.26 -40.68
N GLU A 126 0.02 -32.17 -40.53
CA GLU A 126 -0.90 -31.65 -41.53
C GLU A 126 -0.32 -30.43 -42.25
N ASN A 127 -0.66 -30.26 -43.54
CA ASN A 127 -0.30 -29.07 -44.33
C ASN A 127 1.20 -28.69 -44.33
N ARG A 128 2.09 -29.68 -44.11
CA ARG A 128 3.54 -29.48 -43.95
C ARG A 128 3.89 -28.50 -42.81
N HIS A 129 3.12 -28.50 -41.73
CA HIS A 129 3.46 -27.76 -40.53
C HIS A 129 4.56 -28.49 -39.74
N LEU A 130 5.82 -28.31 -40.15
CA LEU A 130 6.98 -29.02 -39.61
C LEU A 130 7.56 -28.39 -38.33
N LYS A 131 7.07 -27.21 -37.94
CA LYS A 131 7.59 -26.43 -36.82
C LYS A 131 7.50 -27.16 -35.46
N PRO A 132 6.41 -27.88 -35.12
CA PRO A 132 6.32 -28.61 -33.85
C PRO A 132 7.35 -29.73 -33.71
N PHE A 133 7.73 -30.37 -34.82
CA PHE A 133 8.81 -31.37 -34.80
C PHE A 133 10.15 -30.70 -34.47
N ASP A 134 10.47 -29.61 -35.18
CA ASP A 134 11.72 -28.86 -35.02
C ASP A 134 11.89 -28.30 -33.60
N GLU A 135 10.85 -27.63 -33.08
CA GLU A 135 10.86 -27.06 -31.72
C GLU A 135 11.02 -28.16 -30.65
N PHE A 136 10.40 -29.34 -30.84
CA PHE A 136 10.54 -30.46 -29.92
C PHE A 136 11.94 -31.08 -29.93
N VAL A 137 12.57 -31.29 -31.09
CA VAL A 137 13.95 -31.83 -31.15
C VAL A 137 14.99 -30.81 -30.69
N GLU A 138 14.79 -29.52 -30.96
CA GLU A 138 15.64 -28.43 -30.46
C GLU A 138 15.61 -28.38 -28.92
N PHE A 139 14.41 -28.42 -28.33
CA PHE A 139 14.21 -28.54 -26.89
C PHE A 139 14.92 -29.77 -26.32
N SER A 140 14.74 -30.93 -26.96
CA SER A 140 15.24 -32.21 -26.47
C SER A 140 16.76 -32.20 -26.27
N ARG A 141 17.51 -31.59 -27.21
CA ARG A 141 18.96 -31.40 -27.07
C ARG A 141 19.33 -30.68 -25.78
N LEU A 142 18.72 -29.50 -25.55
CA LEU A 142 18.99 -28.68 -24.37
C LEU A 142 18.56 -29.37 -23.08
N PHE A 143 17.45 -30.11 -23.13
CA PHE A 143 16.95 -30.87 -22.00
C PHE A 143 17.88 -32.04 -21.63
N PHE A 144 18.39 -32.80 -22.60
CA PHE A 144 19.34 -33.88 -22.34
C PHE A 144 20.69 -33.38 -21.83
N GLU A 145 21.16 -32.23 -22.33
CA GLU A 145 22.45 -31.67 -21.92
C GLU A 145 22.39 -31.01 -20.52
N ARG A 146 21.30 -30.29 -20.22
CA ARG A 146 21.24 -29.33 -19.10
C ARG A 146 20.05 -29.51 -18.19
N GLN A 147 19.14 -30.44 -18.48
CA GLN A 147 17.81 -30.52 -17.89
C GLN A 147 17.02 -29.19 -18.00
N ALA A 148 17.30 -28.41 -19.06
CA ALA A 148 16.67 -27.10 -19.25
C ALA A 148 15.33 -27.23 -19.99
N LEU A 149 14.25 -26.74 -19.37
CA LEU A 149 12.98 -26.49 -20.06
C LEU A 149 13.09 -25.32 -21.03
N ARG A 150 13.92 -24.33 -20.66
CA ARG A 150 14.34 -23.22 -21.50
C ARG A 150 15.73 -22.78 -21.08
N TYR A 151 16.59 -22.52 -22.05
CA TYR A 151 17.91 -21.95 -21.81
C TYR A 151 18.12 -20.68 -22.63
N SER A 152 18.83 -19.70 -22.09
CA SER A 152 19.00 -18.38 -22.70
C SER A 152 20.45 -17.89 -22.65
N ASP A 153 21.16 -17.98 -23.78
CA ASP A 153 22.55 -17.49 -23.87
C ASP A 153 22.69 -15.95 -23.78
N SER A 154 21.60 -15.22 -24.03
CA SER A 154 21.57 -13.75 -24.03
C SER A 154 21.22 -13.11 -22.67
N GLY A 155 21.29 -13.88 -21.58
CA GLY A 155 20.96 -13.37 -20.22
C GLY A 155 19.46 -13.21 -19.95
N GLY A 156 18.61 -13.90 -20.72
CA GLY A 156 17.19 -14.10 -20.41
C GLY A 156 16.98 -15.17 -19.34
N THR A 157 15.72 -15.39 -18.94
CA THR A 157 15.36 -16.38 -17.92
C THR A 157 15.62 -17.81 -18.40
N SER A 158 16.40 -18.61 -17.66
CA SER A 158 16.46 -20.06 -17.92
C SER A 158 15.69 -20.81 -16.85
N TRP A 159 15.03 -21.89 -17.25
CA TRP A 159 14.26 -22.79 -16.39
C TRP A 159 14.83 -24.19 -16.49
N TYR A 160 15.09 -24.82 -15.36
CA TYR A 160 15.69 -26.15 -15.22
C TYR A 160 14.78 -27.05 -14.42
N ALA A 161 14.58 -28.27 -14.90
CA ALA A 161 13.84 -29.33 -14.25
C ALA A 161 14.82 -30.29 -13.59
N LEU A 162 15.15 -30.02 -12.33
CA LEU A 162 16.09 -30.82 -11.55
C LEU A 162 15.36 -32.08 -11.05
N ALA A 163 15.38 -33.12 -11.87
CA ALA A 163 14.71 -34.39 -11.62
C ALA A 163 15.68 -35.57 -11.80
N ASN A 164 15.46 -36.63 -11.02
CA ASN A 164 16.16 -37.90 -11.20
C ASN A 164 15.47 -38.81 -12.24
N ASP A 165 14.16 -38.61 -12.43
CA ASP A 165 13.30 -39.41 -13.30
C ASP A 165 12.28 -38.52 -14.04
N TYR A 166 11.99 -38.87 -15.30
CA TYR A 166 11.01 -38.19 -16.16
C TYR A 166 10.56 -39.13 -17.29
N HIS A 167 9.43 -38.80 -17.91
CA HIS A 167 8.88 -39.55 -19.02
C HIS A 167 8.54 -38.67 -20.22
N PHE A 168 8.83 -39.14 -21.43
CA PHE A 168 8.28 -38.52 -22.63
C PHE A 168 6.90 -39.11 -22.93
N ARG A 169 5.90 -38.26 -23.17
CA ARG A 169 4.54 -38.67 -23.51
C ARG A 169 3.95 -37.74 -24.55
N TYR A 170 2.92 -38.20 -25.24
CA TYR A 170 2.12 -37.37 -26.13
C TYR A 170 0.85 -36.95 -25.37
N GLU A 171 0.77 -35.70 -24.95
CA GLU A 171 -0.28 -35.13 -24.08
C GLU A 171 -0.82 -33.85 -24.72
N ASP A 172 -2.11 -33.56 -24.59
CA ASP A 172 -2.73 -32.35 -25.16
C ASP A 172 -2.47 -32.15 -26.68
N ASN A 173 -2.36 -33.25 -27.45
CA ASN A 173 -1.95 -33.27 -28.87
C ASN A 173 -0.55 -32.66 -29.13
N ASP A 174 0.35 -32.78 -28.17
CA ASP A 174 1.70 -32.23 -28.22
C ASP A 174 2.71 -33.19 -27.55
N GLY A 175 3.99 -33.06 -27.90
CA GLY A 175 5.04 -33.77 -27.19
C GLY A 175 5.25 -33.16 -25.81
N ALA A 176 5.31 -33.98 -24.77
CA ALA A 176 5.44 -33.53 -23.39
C ALA A 176 6.56 -34.28 -22.65
N VAL A 177 7.14 -33.60 -21.66
CA VAL A 177 7.98 -34.25 -20.63
C VAL A 177 7.24 -34.19 -19.30
N VAL A 178 6.97 -35.35 -18.72
CA VAL A 178 6.16 -35.53 -17.52
C VAL A 178 7.06 -35.89 -16.33
N PHE A 179 6.81 -35.26 -15.19
CA PHE A 179 7.57 -35.42 -13.96
C PHE A 179 6.62 -35.73 -12.80
N GLU A 180 6.80 -36.89 -12.18
CA GLU A 180 6.09 -37.21 -10.93
C GLU A 180 6.63 -36.41 -9.75
N LYS A 181 7.92 -36.08 -9.77
CA LYS A 181 8.58 -35.27 -8.75
C LYS A 181 9.84 -34.59 -9.29
N LEU A 182 9.97 -33.29 -9.08
CA LEU A 182 11.17 -32.51 -9.39
C LEU A 182 11.31 -31.25 -8.53
N ASP A 183 12.51 -30.68 -8.53
CA ASP A 183 12.71 -29.29 -8.15
C ASP A 183 12.80 -28.45 -9.42
N LEU A 184 12.02 -27.36 -9.48
CA LEU A 184 12.02 -26.44 -10.61
C LEU A 184 12.84 -25.20 -10.25
N MET A 185 13.90 -24.93 -11.00
CA MET A 185 14.78 -23.79 -10.77
C MET A 185 14.71 -22.82 -11.94
N ALA A 186 14.44 -21.56 -11.66
CA ALA A 186 14.63 -20.48 -12.62
C ALA A 186 15.86 -19.65 -12.23
N ASN A 187 16.63 -19.20 -13.22
CA ASN A 187 17.70 -18.24 -12.97
C ASN A 187 17.69 -17.11 -14.00
N ARG A 188 18.17 -15.94 -13.57
CA ARG A 188 18.50 -14.82 -14.45
C ARG A 188 19.53 -13.93 -13.78
N ARG A 189 20.74 -13.86 -14.36
CA ARG A 189 21.89 -13.17 -13.75
C ARG A 189 22.14 -13.72 -12.33
N GLU A 190 22.02 -12.89 -11.30
CA GLU A 190 22.28 -13.24 -9.89
C GLU A 190 21.03 -13.75 -9.15
N ASP A 191 19.83 -13.59 -9.72
CA ASP A 191 18.58 -13.98 -9.07
C ASP A 191 18.15 -15.40 -9.46
N SER A 192 17.57 -16.12 -8.49
CA SER A 192 17.05 -17.47 -8.67
C SER A 192 15.73 -17.70 -7.94
N ILE A 193 14.88 -18.50 -8.57
CA ILE A 193 13.61 -19.01 -8.03
C ILE A 193 13.74 -20.51 -7.89
N PHE A 194 13.22 -21.05 -6.79
CA PHE A 194 13.08 -22.49 -6.59
C PHE A 194 11.65 -22.85 -6.22
N ILE A 195 11.11 -23.87 -6.88
CA ILE A 195 9.90 -24.58 -6.47
C ILE A 195 10.30 -26.02 -6.16
N TYR A 196 10.31 -26.35 -4.86
CA TYR A 196 10.77 -27.65 -4.38
C TYR A 196 9.66 -28.69 -4.43
N ASN A 197 10.00 -29.94 -4.76
CA ASN A 197 9.11 -31.11 -4.72
C ASN A 197 7.77 -30.88 -5.45
N THR A 198 7.80 -30.24 -6.61
CA THR A 198 6.62 -30.11 -7.47
C THR A 198 6.47 -31.33 -8.38
N SER A 199 5.36 -31.39 -9.11
CA SER A 199 5.08 -32.38 -10.15
C SER A 199 4.44 -31.66 -11.34
N GLY A 200 4.43 -32.25 -12.53
CA GLY A 200 3.81 -31.62 -13.68
C GLY A 200 4.37 -32.06 -15.01
N TYR A 201 4.03 -31.30 -16.05
CA TYR A 201 4.53 -31.56 -17.39
C TYR A 201 4.85 -30.28 -18.14
N PHE A 202 5.82 -30.38 -19.04
CA PHE A 202 6.24 -29.30 -19.92
C PHE A 202 5.81 -29.61 -21.36
N LEU A 203 5.20 -28.63 -22.02
CA LEU A 203 4.82 -28.64 -23.43
C LEU A 203 5.79 -27.74 -24.21
N PRO A 204 6.84 -28.28 -24.86
CA PRO A 204 7.91 -27.48 -25.48
C PRO A 204 7.41 -26.55 -26.59
N ASN A 205 6.50 -27.03 -27.44
CA ASN A 205 5.99 -26.26 -28.57
C ASN A 205 5.11 -25.07 -28.11
N GLN A 206 4.43 -25.23 -26.97
CA GLN A 206 3.67 -24.17 -26.31
C GLN A 206 4.54 -23.32 -25.37
N ARG A 207 5.74 -23.78 -25.03
CA ARG A 207 6.62 -23.22 -23.99
C ARG A 207 5.92 -23.10 -22.65
N LEU A 208 5.02 -24.03 -22.36
CA LEU A 208 4.11 -23.98 -21.22
C LEU A 208 4.48 -25.06 -20.20
N TRP A 209 4.74 -24.63 -18.96
CA TRP A 209 4.81 -25.53 -17.82
C TRP A 209 3.45 -25.59 -17.15
N LYS A 210 2.95 -26.80 -16.88
CA LYS A 210 1.76 -27.07 -16.07
C LYS A 210 2.17 -27.88 -14.85
N GLY A 211 2.16 -27.22 -13.69
CA GLY A 211 2.61 -27.77 -12.42
C GLY A 211 1.48 -28.02 -11.43
N GLN A 212 1.72 -28.95 -10.53
CA GLN A 212 0.85 -29.30 -9.42
C GLN A 212 1.70 -29.51 -8.16
N GLY A 213 1.33 -28.81 -7.08
CA GLY A 213 2.03 -28.95 -5.81
C GLY A 213 3.32 -28.16 -5.76
N GLY A 214 4.19 -28.55 -4.84
CA GLY A 214 5.48 -27.94 -4.62
C GLY A 214 5.48 -26.88 -3.52
N ARG A 215 6.69 -26.51 -3.08
CA ARG A 215 6.94 -25.61 -1.96
C ARG A 215 7.91 -24.50 -2.36
N VAL A 216 7.59 -23.30 -1.93
CA VAL A 216 8.43 -22.09 -2.11
C VAL A 216 8.75 -21.49 -0.74
N THR A 217 9.94 -20.93 -0.56
CA THR A 217 10.38 -20.35 0.72
C THR A 217 10.80 -18.89 0.57
N TRP A 218 10.82 -18.16 1.69
CA TRP A 218 11.30 -16.77 1.75
C TRP A 218 12.78 -16.66 2.17
N GLU A 219 13.52 -17.77 2.21
CA GLU A 219 14.91 -17.81 2.73
C GLU A 219 15.87 -16.94 1.93
N ARG A 220 15.69 -16.85 0.60
CA ARG A 220 16.48 -15.93 -0.25
C ARG A 220 16.30 -14.46 0.12
N HIS A 221 15.23 -14.12 0.84
CA HIS A 221 14.99 -12.80 1.40
C HIS A 221 15.18 -12.78 2.93
N GLY A 222 15.89 -13.74 3.51
CA GLY A 222 16.30 -13.74 4.91
C GLY A 222 15.18 -13.94 5.94
N LEU A 223 14.02 -14.47 5.54
CA LEU A 223 13.08 -15.05 6.51
C LEU A 223 13.51 -16.49 6.83
N GLY A 224 13.17 -16.98 8.02
CA GLY A 224 13.54 -18.33 8.44
C GLY A 224 12.82 -19.44 7.64
N PRO A 225 13.32 -20.69 7.70
CA PRO A 225 12.79 -21.82 6.93
C PRO A 225 11.33 -22.20 7.29
N GLY A 226 10.84 -21.70 8.42
CA GLY A 226 9.43 -21.84 8.81
C GLY A 226 8.45 -21.00 7.98
N VAL A 227 8.94 -20.12 7.09
CA VAL A 227 8.11 -19.28 6.21
C VAL A 227 8.14 -19.82 4.79
N TYR A 228 7.07 -20.52 4.42
CA TYR A 228 6.92 -21.14 3.11
C TYR A 228 5.47 -21.15 2.65
N ALA A 229 5.26 -21.34 1.34
CA ALA A 229 3.94 -21.62 0.79
C ALA A 229 3.94 -22.96 0.05
N ASP A 230 2.92 -23.77 0.29
CA ASP A 230 2.61 -24.95 -0.51
C ASP A 230 1.67 -24.55 -1.64
N LEU A 231 2.00 -24.93 -2.87
CA LEU A 231 1.31 -24.48 -4.09
C LEU A 231 0.25 -25.50 -4.53
N GLY A 232 -0.83 -25.01 -5.14
CA GLY A 232 -1.85 -25.82 -5.82
C GLY A 232 -1.47 -26.09 -7.28
N ALA A 233 -2.46 -26.06 -8.17
CA ALA A 233 -2.24 -26.11 -9.62
C ALA A 233 -1.77 -24.74 -10.14
N TYR A 234 -0.83 -24.73 -11.07
CA TYR A 234 -0.33 -23.52 -11.70
C TYR A 234 0.19 -23.78 -13.10
N GLU A 235 0.19 -22.75 -13.93
CA GLU A 235 0.79 -22.81 -15.26
C GLU A 235 1.49 -21.50 -15.57
N PHE A 236 2.58 -21.57 -16.31
CA PHE A 236 3.28 -20.38 -16.79
C PHE A 236 4.09 -20.67 -18.04
N GLU A 237 4.25 -19.65 -18.87
CA GLU A 237 5.14 -19.73 -20.03
C GLU A 237 6.59 -19.56 -19.56
N VAL A 238 7.47 -20.52 -19.88
CA VAL A 238 8.88 -20.52 -19.43
C VAL A 238 9.71 -19.34 -19.99
N ILE A 239 9.17 -18.59 -20.95
CA ILE A 239 9.77 -17.32 -21.42
C ILE A 239 9.53 -16.16 -20.46
N LYS A 240 8.47 -16.23 -19.63
CA LYS A 240 8.13 -15.20 -18.65
C LYS A 240 8.99 -15.37 -17.40
N SER A 241 9.25 -14.26 -16.73
CA SER A 241 9.95 -14.25 -15.45
C SER A 241 9.02 -14.31 -14.24
N LEU A 242 7.71 -14.15 -14.45
CA LEU A 242 6.65 -14.16 -13.44
C LEU A 242 5.84 -15.45 -13.58
N TYR A 243 5.54 -16.10 -12.46
CA TYR A 243 4.51 -17.12 -12.36
C TYR A 243 3.54 -16.80 -11.23
N GLU A 244 2.30 -17.27 -11.36
CA GLU A 244 1.21 -17.00 -10.43
C GLU A 244 0.49 -18.31 -10.11
N VAL A 245 0.08 -18.45 -8.84
CA VAL A 245 -0.63 -19.60 -8.31
C VAL A 245 -1.88 -19.08 -7.60
N LYS A 246 -3.06 -19.47 -8.10
CA LYS A 246 -4.34 -18.99 -7.57
C LYS A 246 -4.67 -19.59 -6.20
N GLU A 247 -4.25 -20.83 -5.98
CA GLU A 247 -4.49 -21.57 -4.74
C GLU A 247 -3.15 -21.96 -4.13
N ALA A 248 -2.77 -21.28 -3.06
CA ALA A 248 -1.58 -21.56 -2.27
C ALA A 248 -1.93 -21.53 -0.78
N GLN A 249 -1.11 -22.21 0.03
CA GLN A 249 -1.25 -22.25 1.48
C GLN A 249 0.03 -21.74 2.13
N LEU A 250 -0.03 -20.56 2.75
CA LEU A 250 1.08 -19.97 3.48
C LEU A 250 1.18 -20.55 4.88
N HIS A 251 2.38 -20.96 5.25
CA HIS A 251 2.80 -21.24 6.61
C HIS A 251 3.67 -20.10 7.12
N TYR A 252 3.21 -19.39 8.17
CA TYR A 252 3.96 -18.31 8.78
C TYR A 252 3.71 -18.24 10.30
N PRO A 253 4.41 -19.08 11.10
CA PRO A 253 4.13 -19.27 12.53
C PRO A 253 4.20 -17.99 13.36
N ALA A 254 5.09 -17.07 12.99
CA ALA A 254 5.22 -15.74 13.59
C ALA A 254 3.89 -14.96 13.64
N PHE A 255 3.03 -15.09 12.63
CA PHE A 255 1.76 -14.37 12.51
C PHE A 255 0.54 -15.23 12.87
N PHE A 256 0.61 -16.54 12.65
CA PHE A 256 -0.57 -17.41 12.71
C PHE A 256 -0.48 -18.54 13.74
N GLY A 257 0.67 -18.70 14.41
CA GLY A 257 0.97 -19.83 15.28
C GLY A 257 1.35 -21.10 14.50
N GLU A 258 1.87 -22.10 15.22
CA GLU A 258 2.22 -23.39 14.64
C GLU A 258 0.95 -24.12 14.14
N GLY A 259 0.99 -24.58 12.89
CA GLY A 259 -0.07 -25.41 12.29
C GLY A 259 -1.24 -24.68 11.62
N ARG A 260 -1.32 -23.34 11.71
CA ARG A 260 -2.35 -22.58 10.96
C ARG A 260 -1.86 -22.23 9.56
N LEU A 261 -2.46 -22.84 8.56
CA LEU A 261 -2.22 -22.57 7.14
C LEU A 261 -3.20 -21.53 6.60
N ILE A 262 -2.69 -20.52 5.90
CA ILE A 262 -3.51 -19.46 5.32
C ILE A 262 -3.67 -19.71 3.83
N LYS A 263 -4.92 -19.87 3.37
CA LYS A 263 -5.24 -20.00 1.94
C LYS A 263 -5.17 -18.65 1.25
N GLY A 264 -4.64 -18.62 0.03
CA GLY A 264 -4.48 -17.40 -0.74
C GLY A 264 -3.92 -17.64 -2.13
N SER A 265 -3.50 -16.56 -2.77
CA SER A 265 -2.76 -16.59 -4.03
C SER A 265 -1.29 -16.27 -3.79
N PHE A 266 -0.43 -16.85 -4.61
CA PHE A 266 1.01 -16.63 -4.57
C PHE A 266 1.52 -16.17 -5.95
N SER A 267 2.52 -15.30 -5.97
CA SER A 267 3.24 -14.97 -7.20
C SER A 267 4.71 -14.69 -6.92
N ASP A 268 5.56 -15.03 -7.88
CA ASP A 268 6.98 -14.79 -7.78
C ASP A 268 7.60 -14.46 -9.14
N LYS A 269 8.63 -13.62 -9.12
CA LYS A 269 9.21 -13.01 -10.30
C LYS A 269 10.72 -12.85 -10.19
N LEU A 270 11.46 -13.25 -11.22
CA LEU A 270 12.87 -12.88 -11.35
C LEU A 270 12.98 -11.39 -11.70
N VAL A 271 13.70 -10.64 -10.87
CA VAL A 271 13.91 -9.19 -11.04
C VAL A 271 15.36 -8.95 -11.43
N ALA A 272 15.61 -8.14 -12.46
CA ALA A 272 16.96 -7.75 -12.84
C ALA A 272 17.28 -6.34 -12.31
N GLY A 273 17.97 -6.26 -11.18
CA GLY A 273 18.80 -5.12 -10.78
C GLY A 273 18.06 -3.83 -10.40
N ASN A 274 17.05 -3.91 -9.52
CA ASN A 274 16.50 -2.71 -8.88
C ASN A 274 15.91 -3.05 -7.51
N ASP A 275 16.60 -2.63 -6.43
CA ASP A 275 16.26 -2.93 -5.02
C ASP A 275 14.78 -2.66 -4.68
N ALA A 276 14.20 -1.62 -5.29
CA ALA A 276 12.81 -1.21 -5.07
C ALA A 276 11.78 -2.24 -5.56
N THR A 277 12.09 -3.00 -6.62
CA THR A 277 11.21 -4.05 -7.16
C THR A 277 11.59 -5.44 -6.66
N GLU A 278 12.88 -5.65 -6.41
CA GLU A 278 13.47 -6.90 -5.91
C GLU A 278 12.97 -7.23 -4.49
N GLY A 279 12.83 -6.21 -3.63
CA GLY A 279 12.26 -6.37 -2.28
C GLY A 279 10.75 -6.61 -2.21
N SER A 280 10.03 -6.66 -3.35
CA SER A 280 8.56 -6.78 -3.38
C SER A 280 8.04 -8.18 -3.74
N PHE A 281 8.90 -9.09 -4.17
CA PHE A 281 8.60 -10.50 -4.44
C PHE A 281 9.43 -11.39 -3.51
N PRO A 282 9.00 -12.65 -3.26
CA PRO A 282 7.73 -13.23 -3.67
C PRO A 282 6.55 -12.56 -2.95
N ARG A 283 5.34 -12.81 -3.46
CA ARG A 283 4.09 -12.24 -2.95
C ARG A 283 3.12 -13.33 -2.56
N PHE A 284 2.48 -13.13 -1.41
CA PHE A 284 1.32 -13.90 -0.99
C PHE A 284 0.20 -12.96 -0.60
N GLU A 285 -1.03 -13.29 -0.97
CA GLU A 285 -2.24 -12.56 -0.55
C GLU A 285 -3.29 -13.55 -0.08
N SER A 286 -3.80 -13.37 1.13
CA SER A 286 -4.84 -14.22 1.69
C SER A 286 -6.15 -14.10 0.94
N GLN A 287 -6.82 -15.24 0.76
CA GLN A 287 -8.18 -15.28 0.22
C GLN A 287 -9.18 -14.73 1.25
N ASP A 288 -9.00 -15.09 2.52
CA ASP A 288 -9.78 -14.52 3.61
C ASP A 288 -9.39 -13.06 3.82
N ARG A 289 -10.40 -12.19 3.90
CA ARG A 289 -10.26 -10.75 4.11
C ARG A 289 -10.49 -10.36 5.57
N VAL A 290 -10.66 -11.34 6.46
CA VAL A 290 -11.03 -11.16 7.86
C VAL A 290 -10.22 -12.11 8.74
N LEU A 291 -8.90 -11.99 8.68
CA LEU A 291 -8.01 -12.73 9.54
C LEU A 291 -7.80 -11.97 10.85
N GLU A 292 -8.05 -12.64 11.97
CA GLU A 292 -7.65 -12.18 13.29
C GLU A 292 -6.19 -12.58 13.56
N ILE A 293 -5.35 -11.57 13.83
CA ILE A 293 -3.91 -11.70 14.06
C ILE A 293 -3.54 -10.94 15.34
N ASN A 294 -3.12 -11.69 16.37
CA ASN A 294 -2.78 -11.15 17.69
C ASN A 294 -1.28 -11.26 18.04
N SER A 295 -0.45 -11.75 17.11
CA SER A 295 0.98 -11.98 17.33
C SER A 295 1.89 -10.92 16.70
N ILE A 296 1.33 -9.75 16.33
CA ILE A 296 2.10 -8.61 15.80
C ILE A 296 2.99 -7.98 16.89
N GLY A 297 2.48 -7.94 18.12
CA GLY A 297 3.12 -7.42 19.31
C GLY A 297 2.16 -7.52 20.51
N LYS A 298 2.69 -7.32 21.73
CA LYS A 298 1.88 -7.43 22.96
C LYS A 298 0.76 -6.37 22.97
N GLY A 299 -0.47 -6.80 23.23
CA GLY A 299 -1.64 -5.91 23.29
C GLY A 299 -2.09 -5.36 21.94
N ILE A 300 -1.67 -6.00 20.83
CA ILE A 300 -2.03 -5.58 19.47
C ILE A 300 -2.92 -6.66 18.85
N GLN A 301 -4.10 -6.26 18.41
CA GLN A 301 -5.02 -7.09 17.65
C GLN A 301 -5.22 -6.46 16.27
N TYR A 302 -5.14 -7.29 15.23
CA TYR A 302 -5.40 -6.90 13.86
C TYR A 302 -6.52 -7.76 13.27
N VAL A 303 -7.42 -7.13 12.53
CA VAL A 303 -8.49 -7.79 11.78
C VAL A 303 -8.51 -7.28 10.35
N GLY A 304 -8.27 -8.17 9.38
CA GLY A 304 -8.34 -7.85 7.95
C GLY A 304 -7.64 -8.88 7.08
N GLY A 305 -7.44 -8.57 5.79
CA GLY A 305 -6.68 -9.40 4.86
C GLY A 305 -5.17 -9.31 5.09
N PHE A 306 -4.45 -10.38 4.77
CA PHE A 306 -3.00 -10.46 4.94
C PHE A 306 -2.29 -10.55 3.60
N ARG A 307 -1.35 -9.64 3.35
CA ARG A 307 -0.48 -9.68 2.17
C ARG A 307 0.98 -9.62 2.61
N LEU A 308 1.81 -10.50 2.07
CA LEU A 308 3.26 -10.52 2.28
C LEU A 308 3.96 -10.22 0.95
N ASN A 309 4.62 -9.07 0.84
CA ASN A 309 5.40 -8.69 -0.33
C ASN A 309 6.88 -8.62 0.05
N GLY A 310 7.69 -9.54 -0.47
CA GLY A 310 9.05 -9.74 0.03
C GLY A 310 9.02 -9.98 1.54
N LYS A 311 9.63 -9.09 2.34
CA LYS A 311 9.58 -9.16 3.82
C LYS A 311 8.49 -8.31 4.46
N THR A 312 7.82 -7.46 3.69
CA THR A 312 6.89 -6.47 4.24
C THR A 312 5.49 -7.05 4.31
N VAL A 313 4.89 -7.00 5.50
CA VAL A 313 3.50 -7.39 5.70
C VAL A 313 2.61 -6.17 5.50
N TYR A 314 1.52 -6.37 4.77
CA TYR A 314 0.45 -5.43 4.59
C TYR A 314 -0.84 -6.05 5.12
N GLY A 315 -1.46 -5.38 6.07
CA GLY A 315 -2.83 -5.64 6.46
C GLY A 315 -3.76 -4.83 5.56
N PHE A 316 -4.69 -5.47 4.85
CA PHE A 316 -5.55 -4.77 3.90
C PHE A 316 -7.05 -5.00 4.17
N GLY A 317 -7.88 -4.05 3.74
CA GLY A 317 -9.34 -4.13 3.76
C GLY A 317 -9.94 -3.58 2.48
N SER A 318 -11.22 -3.22 2.52
CA SER A 318 -11.89 -2.42 1.49
C SER A 318 -12.56 -1.19 2.11
N LYS A 319 -13.13 -0.32 1.26
CA LYS A 319 -13.92 0.83 1.73
C LYS A 319 -15.11 0.43 2.59
N GLU A 320 -15.79 -0.65 2.21
CA GLU A 320 -16.97 -1.16 2.91
C GLU A 320 -16.59 -1.96 4.16
N ARG A 321 -15.42 -2.61 4.14
CA ARG A 321 -14.90 -3.40 5.25
C ARG A 321 -13.40 -3.12 5.43
N PRO A 322 -13.05 -2.01 6.07
CA PRO A 322 -11.65 -1.64 6.28
C PRO A 322 -10.96 -2.63 7.21
N ALA A 323 -9.63 -2.72 7.09
CA ALA A 323 -8.82 -3.39 8.07
C ALA A 323 -8.85 -2.60 9.38
N ARG A 324 -8.73 -3.30 10.50
CA ARG A 324 -8.81 -2.70 11.83
C ARG A 324 -7.62 -3.11 12.68
N ILE A 325 -7.11 -2.17 13.45
CA ILE A 325 -6.13 -2.39 14.51
C ILE A 325 -6.69 -1.91 15.84
N LEU A 326 -6.48 -2.70 16.88
CA LEU A 326 -6.69 -2.33 18.27
C LEU A 326 -5.35 -2.47 19.00
N ILE A 327 -4.91 -1.41 19.66
CA ILE A 327 -3.66 -1.38 20.42
C ILE A 327 -4.01 -0.96 21.84
N GLU A 328 -3.90 -1.90 22.78
CA GLU A 328 -4.18 -1.68 24.21
C GLU A 328 -2.88 -1.40 24.96
N ASP A 329 -2.92 -0.48 25.93
CA ASP A 329 -1.86 -0.32 26.93
C ASP A 329 -1.74 -1.58 27.80
N GLN A 330 -0.70 -1.64 28.65
CA GLN A 330 -0.48 -2.80 29.50
C GLN A 330 -1.59 -3.06 30.54
N ASN A 331 -2.40 -2.05 30.87
CA ASN A 331 -3.42 -2.12 31.90
C ASN A 331 -4.87 -2.06 31.36
N SER A 332 -5.05 -2.09 30.04
CA SER A 332 -6.34 -1.90 29.35
C SER A 332 -7.10 -0.63 29.78
N LYS A 333 -6.39 0.43 30.14
CA LYS A 333 -6.94 1.75 30.49
C LYS A 333 -7.00 2.70 29.30
N ALA A 334 -6.06 2.54 28.36
CA ALA A 334 -5.98 3.34 27.16
C ALA A 334 -5.86 2.41 25.95
N ALA A 335 -6.59 2.73 24.89
CA ALA A 335 -6.57 1.95 23.67
C ALA A 335 -6.61 2.84 22.45
N PHE A 336 -5.88 2.48 21.41
CA PHE A 336 -6.06 3.04 20.09
C PHE A 336 -6.84 2.08 19.20
N SER A 337 -7.92 2.58 18.62
CA SER A 337 -8.65 1.91 17.55
C SER A 337 -8.35 2.63 16.24
N GLY A 338 -7.89 1.90 15.23
CA GLY A 338 -7.60 2.43 13.90
C GLY A 338 -8.28 1.62 12.81
N SER A 339 -8.91 2.29 11.85
CA SER A 339 -9.57 1.67 10.69
C SER A 339 -9.03 2.26 9.39
N SER A 340 -8.57 1.43 8.46
CA SER A 340 -8.01 1.88 7.17
C SER A 340 -8.05 0.77 6.10
N GLU A 341 -7.98 1.15 4.83
CA GLU A 341 -7.84 0.19 3.73
C GLU A 341 -6.48 -0.54 3.74
N LEU A 342 -5.44 0.09 4.29
CA LEU A 342 -4.09 -0.47 4.28
C LEU A 342 -3.28 -0.06 5.52
N PHE A 343 -2.73 -1.07 6.19
CA PHE A 343 -1.68 -0.92 7.19
C PHE A 343 -0.40 -1.60 6.69
N THR A 344 0.74 -0.95 6.89
CA THR A 344 2.05 -1.59 6.79
C THR A 344 2.47 -2.08 8.16
N ILE A 345 2.80 -3.36 8.28
CA ILE A 345 3.13 -4.02 9.54
C ILE A 345 4.54 -4.60 9.43
N ARG A 346 5.44 -4.12 10.29
CA ARG A 346 6.73 -4.74 10.57
C ARG A 346 6.64 -5.29 11.98
N ARG A 347 6.56 -6.62 12.08
CA ARG A 347 6.37 -7.33 13.36
C ARG A 347 7.41 -6.86 14.39
N GLU A 348 6.96 -6.63 15.62
CA GLU A 348 7.80 -6.18 16.75
C GLU A 348 8.53 -4.83 16.57
N GLU A 349 8.42 -4.18 15.40
CA GLU A 349 9.04 -2.88 15.10
C GLU A 349 8.00 -1.76 14.97
N LEU A 350 7.10 -1.87 13.98
CA LEU A 350 6.35 -0.72 13.49
C LEU A 350 5.00 -1.10 12.87
N ILE A 351 3.96 -0.35 13.20
CA ILE A 351 2.71 -0.30 12.43
C ILE A 351 2.56 1.10 11.85
N ALA A 352 2.25 1.19 10.56
CA ALA A 352 2.00 2.46 9.89
C ALA A 352 0.74 2.40 9.02
N GLY A 353 0.00 3.50 8.96
CA GLY A 353 -1.19 3.63 8.13
C GLY A 353 -1.39 5.09 7.70
N GLN A 354 -2.04 5.29 6.56
CA GLN A 354 -2.43 6.61 6.07
C GLN A 354 -3.95 6.65 5.91
N GLY A 355 -4.58 7.76 6.30
CA GLY A 355 -6.04 7.88 6.24
C GLY A 355 -6.74 6.91 7.13
N VAL A 356 -6.17 6.76 8.33
CA VAL A 356 -6.75 5.93 9.36
C VAL A 356 -7.84 6.75 10.04
N GLU A 357 -9.05 6.24 10.08
CA GLU A 357 -10.02 6.72 11.06
C GLU A 357 -9.54 6.25 12.43
N GLY A 358 -9.09 7.21 13.25
CA GLY A 358 -8.34 6.95 14.48
C GLY A 358 -9.08 7.42 15.72
N VAL A 359 -9.12 6.57 16.74
CA VAL A 359 -9.72 6.86 18.04
C VAL A 359 -8.77 6.47 19.15
N LEU A 360 -8.29 7.44 19.93
CA LEU A 360 -7.58 7.21 21.18
C LEU A 360 -8.58 7.23 22.33
N HIS A 361 -8.86 6.07 22.91
CA HIS A 361 -9.78 5.88 24.02
C HIS A 361 -9.07 6.01 25.37
N PHE A 362 -9.72 6.69 26.32
CA PHE A 362 -9.31 6.77 27.73
C PHE A 362 -10.57 6.80 28.62
N GLY A 363 -10.97 5.62 29.11
CA GLY A 363 -12.25 5.45 29.81
C GLY A 363 -13.45 5.54 28.86
N GLN A 364 -14.41 6.42 29.16
CA GLN A 364 -15.59 6.67 28.31
C GLN A 364 -15.35 7.78 27.27
N ASP A 365 -14.20 8.43 27.33
CA ASP A 365 -13.84 9.56 26.49
C ASP A 365 -12.80 9.18 25.43
N SER A 366 -12.64 10.05 24.43
CA SER A 366 -11.65 9.85 23.37
C SER A 366 -11.09 11.13 22.78
N ILE A 367 -9.95 10.98 22.11
CA ILE A 367 -9.50 11.87 21.04
C ILE A 367 -9.75 11.17 19.71
N TYR A 368 -10.58 11.78 18.88
CA TYR A 368 -11.00 11.26 17.58
C TYR A 368 -10.40 12.05 16.42
N HIS A 369 -10.04 11.36 15.33
CA HIS A 369 -9.71 11.99 14.05
C HIS A 369 -10.21 11.14 12.87
N PRO A 370 -10.95 11.72 11.89
CA PRO A 370 -11.59 10.97 10.81
C PRO A 370 -10.62 10.41 9.76
N SER A 371 -9.44 11.01 9.60
CA SER A 371 -8.43 10.54 8.64
C SER A 371 -7.03 11.01 9.06
N VAL A 372 -6.25 10.17 9.73
CA VAL A 372 -4.94 10.55 10.28
C VAL A 372 -3.85 9.60 9.78
N ASN A 373 -2.62 10.11 9.67
CA ASN A 373 -1.46 9.23 9.49
C ASN A 373 -1.07 8.67 10.85
N VAL A 374 -0.96 7.35 10.92
CA VAL A 374 -0.60 6.62 12.14
C VAL A 374 0.78 6.05 11.95
N ARG A 375 1.64 6.27 12.94
CA ARG A 375 2.91 5.58 13.09
C ARG A 375 3.04 5.11 14.54
N TYR A 376 2.97 3.81 14.76
CA TYR A 376 3.07 3.20 16.08
C TYR A 376 4.36 2.38 16.19
N ASP A 377 5.26 2.84 17.06
CA ASP A 377 6.47 2.11 17.41
C ASP A 377 6.13 1.04 18.45
N ILE A 378 6.36 -0.23 18.09
CA ILE A 378 5.94 -1.36 18.93
C ILE A 378 6.85 -1.49 20.15
N ALA A 379 8.15 -1.22 20.00
CA ALA A 379 9.13 -1.36 21.07
C ALA A 379 8.96 -0.25 22.12
N ASP A 380 8.80 1.00 21.66
CA ASP A 380 8.66 2.17 22.53
C ASP A 380 7.22 2.38 23.04
N ARG A 381 6.25 1.62 22.50
CA ARG A 381 4.81 1.78 22.75
C ARG A 381 4.32 3.22 22.53
N GLU A 382 4.89 3.85 21.51
CA GLU A 382 4.65 5.26 21.18
C GLU A 382 3.83 5.38 19.90
N MET A 383 2.73 6.12 19.97
CA MET A 383 1.85 6.38 18.83
C MET A 383 1.97 7.83 18.38
N ALA A 384 2.52 8.04 17.19
CA ALA A 384 2.50 9.32 16.51
C ALA A 384 1.31 9.39 15.55
N LEU A 385 0.51 10.43 15.71
CA LEU A 385 -0.61 10.80 14.86
C LEU A 385 -0.28 12.13 14.19
N SER A 386 -0.27 12.15 12.85
CA SER A 386 -0.01 13.37 12.10
C SER A 386 -1.06 13.62 11.02
N ARG A 387 -1.42 14.89 10.85
CA ARG A 387 -2.30 15.31 9.76
C ARG A 387 -1.53 15.24 8.45
N GLY A 388 -2.16 14.64 7.44
CA GLY A 388 -1.68 14.64 6.06
C GLY A 388 -2.22 15.83 5.26
N ASP A 389 -1.95 15.82 3.96
CA ASP A 389 -2.30 16.93 3.06
C ASP A 389 -3.67 16.77 2.39
N ARG A 390 -4.31 15.58 2.49
CA ARG A 390 -5.62 15.32 1.87
C ARG A 390 -6.72 16.11 2.56
N ALA A 391 -7.86 16.25 1.88
CA ALA A 391 -9.01 17.00 2.39
C ALA A 391 -9.38 16.58 3.82
N SER A 392 -9.73 15.32 4.02
CA SER A 392 -10.18 14.76 5.31
C SER A 392 -9.09 14.80 6.39
N ASP A 393 -7.82 14.78 5.98
CA ASP A 393 -6.67 14.85 6.88
C ASP A 393 -6.56 16.22 7.57
N ARG A 394 -7.22 17.24 7.04
CA ARG A 394 -7.21 18.60 7.60
C ARG A 394 -8.20 18.79 8.75
N ASN A 395 -8.98 17.80 9.15
CA ASN A 395 -9.82 17.96 10.34
C ASN A 395 -8.98 18.31 11.59
N PRO A 396 -9.56 19.00 12.59
CA PRO A 396 -8.98 19.03 13.92
C PRO A 396 -9.10 17.65 14.60
N PHE A 397 -8.37 17.46 15.69
CA PHE A 397 -8.63 16.35 16.61
C PHE A 397 -9.78 16.74 17.55
N PHE A 398 -10.72 15.82 17.80
CA PHE A 398 -11.88 16.09 18.65
C PHE A 398 -11.69 15.44 20.02
N SER A 399 -11.64 16.24 21.09
CA SER A 399 -11.56 15.72 22.46
C SER A 399 -12.94 15.74 23.12
N SER A 400 -13.52 14.57 23.39
CA SER A 400 -14.84 14.49 24.04
C SER A 400 -14.80 14.95 25.50
N MET A 401 -13.73 14.63 26.23
CA MET A 401 -13.58 14.93 27.66
C MET A 401 -13.47 16.42 27.94
N HIS A 402 -12.72 17.12 27.09
CA HIS A 402 -12.49 18.55 27.21
C HIS A 402 -13.49 19.35 26.39
N LYS A 403 -14.29 18.72 25.53
CA LYS A 403 -15.23 19.35 24.59
C LYS A 403 -14.58 20.46 23.74
N VAL A 404 -13.42 20.13 23.16
CA VAL A 404 -12.65 21.06 22.29
C VAL A 404 -12.20 20.39 21.00
N ASN A 405 -12.16 21.18 19.94
CA ASN A 405 -11.40 20.91 18.73
C ASN A 405 -9.95 21.31 18.97
N ILE A 406 -9.02 20.41 18.71
CA ILE A 406 -7.58 20.61 18.85
C ILE A 406 -6.99 20.73 17.45
N HIS A 407 -6.67 21.95 17.03
CA HIS A 407 -6.00 22.25 15.78
C HIS A 407 -4.49 22.10 16.00
N ALA A 408 -3.99 20.87 15.87
CA ALA A 408 -2.58 20.54 15.93
C ALA A 408 -2.17 19.70 14.73
N ASP A 409 -0.94 19.85 14.24
CA ASP A 409 -0.43 19.04 13.13
C ASP A 409 0.00 17.63 13.59
N ASN A 410 0.45 17.52 14.85
CA ASN A 410 0.99 16.29 15.43
C ASN A 410 0.51 16.08 16.86
N ILE A 411 0.16 14.83 17.18
CA ILE A 411 -0.10 14.33 18.54
C ILE A 411 0.72 13.06 18.74
N ILE A 412 1.39 12.94 19.89
CA ILE A 412 2.13 11.74 20.29
C ILE A 412 1.53 11.20 21.58
N ALA A 413 0.96 10.00 21.52
CA ALA A 413 0.46 9.29 22.69
C ALA A 413 1.47 8.25 23.19
N TYR A 414 1.86 8.35 24.45
CA TYR A 414 2.71 7.39 25.15
C TYR A 414 1.81 6.45 25.95
N LEU A 415 1.35 5.37 25.31
CA LEU A 415 0.27 4.52 25.85
C LEU A 415 0.60 3.93 27.24
N ASP A 416 1.88 3.62 27.50
CA ASP A 416 2.33 3.08 28.78
C ASP A 416 2.74 4.15 29.81
N GLN A 417 2.89 5.43 29.40
CA GLN A 417 3.31 6.53 30.29
C GLN A 417 2.17 7.48 30.66
N ASP A 418 0.91 7.10 30.39
CA ASP A 418 -0.30 7.86 30.71
C ASP A 418 -0.26 9.34 30.24
N SER A 419 0.41 9.63 29.11
CA SER A 419 0.55 11.00 28.62
C SER A 419 0.40 11.15 27.11
N ILE A 420 -0.12 12.30 26.69
CA ILE A 420 -0.25 12.68 25.28
C ILE A 420 0.41 14.05 25.10
N ALA A 421 1.41 14.13 24.22
CA ALA A 421 2.03 15.39 23.83
C ALA A 421 1.37 15.94 22.56
N ILE A 422 1.00 17.21 22.57
CA ILE A 422 0.27 17.89 21.48
C ILE A 422 1.18 18.99 20.90
N GLY A 423 1.25 19.07 19.57
CA GLY A 423 2.07 20.05 18.85
C GLY A 423 3.57 19.72 18.82
N ARG A 424 3.98 18.57 19.37
CA ARG A 424 5.38 18.12 19.34
C ARG A 424 5.71 17.45 18.00
N GLU A 425 6.70 17.98 17.29
CA GLU A 425 7.32 17.31 16.14
C GLU A 425 8.48 16.41 16.61
N LYS A 426 8.66 15.24 15.97
CA LYS A 426 9.85 14.39 16.20
C LYS A 426 11.12 14.95 15.54
N ILE A 427 10.97 15.74 14.48
CA ILE A 427 12.07 16.36 13.75
C ILE A 427 11.94 17.87 13.95
N PRO A 428 12.94 18.56 14.51
CA PRO A 428 12.89 20.01 14.65
C PRO A 428 12.91 20.67 13.27
N ILE A 429 11.75 21.06 12.74
CA ILE A 429 11.68 21.99 11.61
C ILE A 429 11.79 23.40 12.18
N HIS A 430 12.38 24.34 11.43
CA HIS A 430 12.46 25.78 11.80
C HIS A 430 11.09 26.49 11.87
N ARG A 431 9.98 25.76 12.05
CA ARG A 431 8.63 26.28 12.11
C ARG A 431 8.11 26.14 13.52
N LYS A 432 7.64 27.24 14.11
CA LYS A 432 6.93 27.23 15.39
C LYS A 432 5.55 26.61 15.18
N PRO A 433 5.23 25.44 15.75
CA PRO A 433 3.91 24.86 15.64
C PRO A 433 2.93 25.71 16.46
N VAL A 434 1.92 26.27 15.79
CA VAL A 434 0.80 26.94 16.46
C VAL A 434 -0.27 25.89 16.70
N VAL A 435 -0.71 25.76 17.95
CA VAL A 435 -1.82 24.88 18.32
C VAL A 435 -2.97 25.72 18.85
N GLU A 436 -4.19 25.41 18.42
CA GLU A 436 -5.41 26.05 18.93
C GLU A 436 -6.33 25.01 19.59
N PHE A 437 -6.84 25.35 20.77
CA PHE A 437 -7.90 24.61 21.46
C PHE A 437 -9.18 25.45 21.39
N GLU A 438 -10.14 25.00 20.60
CA GLU A 438 -11.38 25.72 20.31
C GLU A 438 -12.56 24.98 20.97
N SER A 439 -13.39 25.68 21.75
CA SER A 439 -14.60 25.09 22.35
C SER A 439 -15.53 24.50 21.29
N PHE A 440 -16.20 23.40 21.61
CA PHE A 440 -17.29 22.89 20.77
C PHE A 440 -18.44 23.89 20.59
N ASP A 441 -18.59 24.83 21.53
CA ASP A 441 -19.62 25.89 21.52
C ASP A 441 -19.05 27.25 21.05
N TYR A 442 -17.84 27.27 20.50
CA TYR A 442 -17.20 28.49 19.98
C TYR A 442 -17.95 29.05 18.77
N PHE A 443 -18.24 30.35 18.78
CA PHE A 443 -18.80 31.06 17.64
C PHE A 443 -18.30 32.50 17.57
N THR A 444 -18.00 32.97 16.36
CA THR A 444 -17.89 34.40 16.09
C THR A 444 -18.60 34.76 14.78
N GLU A 445 -19.24 35.93 14.80
CA GLU A 445 -19.88 36.52 13.62
C GLU A 445 -18.87 36.72 12.47
N LYS A 446 -17.61 37.03 12.82
CA LYS A 446 -16.51 37.16 11.85
C LYS A 446 -16.23 35.85 11.13
N ASP A 447 -16.11 34.73 11.85
CA ASP A 447 -15.83 33.42 11.26
C ASP A 447 -16.98 32.94 10.37
N TYR A 448 -18.23 33.18 10.80
CA TYR A 448 -19.42 32.91 10.00
C TYR A 448 -19.40 33.68 8.66
N ASN A 449 -19.15 34.99 8.72
CA ASN A 449 -19.13 35.86 7.54
C ASN A 449 -17.93 35.57 6.60
N GLN A 450 -16.78 35.18 7.15
CA GLN A 450 -15.60 34.79 6.35
C GLN A 450 -15.88 33.60 5.42
N LEU A 451 -16.66 32.62 5.89
CA LEU A 451 -17.01 31.43 5.10
C LEU A 451 -17.96 31.70 3.94
N GLN A 452 -18.75 32.79 4.01
CA GLN A 452 -19.56 33.22 2.88
C GLN A 452 -18.69 33.74 1.73
N ASN A 453 -17.57 34.42 2.04
CA ASN A 453 -16.67 35.02 1.06
C ASN A 453 -17.44 35.82 -0.03
N ILE A 454 -17.28 35.50 -1.32
CA ILE A 454 -18.01 36.13 -2.44
C ILE A 454 -19.31 35.41 -2.83
N ALA A 455 -19.71 34.35 -2.10
CA ALA A 455 -20.91 33.59 -2.41
C ALA A 455 -22.18 34.39 -2.04
N THR A 456 -23.24 34.19 -2.84
CA THR A 456 -24.55 34.80 -2.63
C THR A 456 -25.25 34.32 -1.36
N VAL A 457 -24.87 33.15 -0.85
CA VAL A 457 -25.43 32.52 0.34
C VAL A 457 -24.31 31.92 1.19
N ASN A 458 -24.48 31.95 2.51
CA ASN A 458 -23.52 31.35 3.42
C ASN A 458 -23.57 29.81 3.34
N PRO A 459 -22.44 29.12 3.08
CA PRO A 459 -22.40 27.66 3.00
C PRO A 459 -22.90 26.95 4.26
N ILE A 460 -22.68 27.52 5.45
CA ILE A 460 -23.19 26.97 6.73
C ILE A 460 -24.72 26.94 6.70
N ALA A 461 -25.36 28.03 6.27
CA ALA A 461 -26.81 28.11 6.18
C ALA A 461 -27.37 27.11 5.15
N VAL A 462 -26.68 26.93 4.02
CA VAL A 462 -27.04 25.95 3.00
C VAL A 462 -27.02 24.53 3.56
N LEU A 463 -25.91 24.13 4.20
CA LEU A 463 -25.78 22.80 4.79
C LEU A 463 -26.81 22.54 5.89
N LYS A 464 -27.08 23.54 6.75
CA LYS A 464 -28.11 23.42 7.78
C LYS A 464 -29.48 23.14 7.18
N VAL A 465 -29.86 23.92 6.15
CA VAL A 465 -31.15 23.74 5.48
C VAL A 465 -31.26 22.39 4.78
N MET A 466 -30.18 21.92 4.14
CA MET A 466 -30.16 20.59 3.52
C MET A 466 -30.30 19.48 4.58
N LYS A 467 -29.49 19.52 5.64
CA LYS A 467 -29.56 18.58 6.77
C LYS A 467 -30.96 18.51 7.38
N ASP A 468 -31.59 19.66 7.62
CA ASP A 468 -32.92 19.75 8.21
C ASP A 468 -34.03 19.22 7.27
N ASN A 469 -33.94 19.52 5.98
CA ASN A 469 -34.95 19.10 5.01
C ASN A 469 -34.87 17.60 4.69
N GLU A 470 -33.67 17.04 4.62
CA GLU A 470 -33.44 15.64 4.27
C GLU A 470 -33.47 14.72 5.51
N GLY A 471 -33.30 15.28 6.71
CA GLY A 471 -33.19 14.52 7.95
C GLY A 471 -31.92 13.66 8.02
N LYS A 472 -30.87 14.02 7.27
CA LYS A 472 -29.61 13.27 7.15
C LYS A 472 -28.40 14.20 7.23
N SER A 473 -27.30 13.71 7.79
CA SER A 473 -26.03 14.44 7.85
C SER A 473 -25.12 14.18 6.65
N ASP A 474 -25.30 13.06 5.94
CA ASP A 474 -24.52 12.72 4.75
C ASP A 474 -25.21 13.23 3.48
N LEU A 475 -24.57 14.17 2.80
CA LEU A 475 -25.07 14.87 1.62
C LEU A 475 -24.11 14.69 0.43
N PRO A 476 -24.61 14.45 -0.79
CA PRO A 476 -23.75 14.48 -1.97
C PRO A 476 -23.14 15.86 -2.20
N ALA A 477 -21.82 15.94 -2.40
CA ALA A 477 -21.11 17.22 -2.57
C ALA A 477 -21.61 18.01 -3.80
N TYR A 478 -22.06 17.31 -4.84
CA TYR A 478 -22.69 17.92 -6.01
C TYR A 478 -23.96 18.69 -5.64
N GLU A 479 -24.82 18.12 -4.78
CA GLU A 479 -26.06 18.78 -4.35
C GLU A 479 -25.76 19.99 -3.49
N VAL A 480 -24.76 19.90 -2.60
CA VAL A 480 -24.25 21.04 -1.84
C VAL A 480 -23.80 22.17 -2.78
N ALA A 481 -23.03 21.84 -3.83
CA ALA A 481 -22.58 22.81 -4.82
C ALA A 481 -23.76 23.50 -5.52
N GLN A 482 -24.71 22.71 -6.03
CA GLN A 482 -25.91 23.20 -6.72
C GLN A 482 -26.79 24.07 -5.83
N LYS A 483 -26.86 23.76 -4.52
CA LYS A 483 -27.63 24.55 -3.56
C LYS A 483 -26.97 25.88 -3.22
N ILE A 484 -25.64 25.95 -3.22
CA ILE A 484 -24.90 27.22 -3.10
C ILE A 484 -25.13 28.07 -4.35
N ASN A 485 -24.97 27.48 -5.53
CA ASN A 485 -25.25 28.12 -6.81
C ASN A 485 -25.51 27.05 -7.88
N SER A 486 -26.59 27.19 -8.64
CA SER A 486 -26.98 26.20 -9.66
C SER A 486 -25.97 26.00 -10.79
N ARG A 487 -24.95 26.87 -10.90
CA ARG A 487 -23.87 26.76 -11.88
C ARG A 487 -22.60 26.12 -11.30
N PHE A 488 -22.56 25.82 -10.00
CA PHE A 488 -21.36 25.27 -9.36
C PHE A 488 -21.29 23.75 -9.53
N SER A 489 -20.09 23.29 -9.85
CA SER A 489 -19.66 21.90 -9.75
C SER A 489 -18.89 21.67 -8.44
N ILE A 490 -18.59 20.41 -8.12
CA ILE A 490 -17.74 20.05 -6.98
C ILE A 490 -16.38 20.75 -7.08
N GLU A 491 -15.78 20.81 -8.28
CA GLU A 491 -14.48 21.46 -8.48
C GLU A 491 -14.54 22.97 -8.18
N ASN A 492 -15.68 23.62 -8.40
CA ASN A 492 -15.86 25.04 -8.06
C ASN A 492 -15.89 25.28 -6.54
N ILE A 493 -16.39 24.33 -5.75
CA ILE A 493 -16.53 24.46 -4.30
C ILE A 493 -15.46 23.69 -3.51
N LYS A 494 -14.54 22.99 -4.17
CA LYS A 494 -13.53 22.15 -3.53
C LYS A 494 -12.67 22.89 -2.51
N GLY A 495 -12.24 24.12 -2.84
CA GLY A 495 -11.50 24.98 -1.92
C GLY A 495 -12.31 25.34 -0.67
N LEU A 496 -13.61 25.61 -0.84
CA LEU A 496 -14.54 25.85 0.26
C LEU A 496 -14.71 24.59 1.12
N LEU A 497 -14.93 23.42 0.51
CA LEU A 497 -15.05 22.15 1.24
C LEU A 497 -13.80 21.91 2.09
N TYR A 498 -12.60 22.17 1.55
CA TYR A 498 -11.35 21.96 2.28
C TYR A 498 -11.17 22.95 3.45
N ASP A 499 -11.59 24.21 3.29
CA ASP A 499 -11.61 25.19 4.40
C ASP A 499 -12.63 24.79 5.48
N MET A 500 -13.80 24.31 5.08
CA MET A 500 -14.82 23.82 6.02
C MET A 500 -14.36 22.59 6.78
N VAL A 501 -13.65 21.66 6.13
CA VAL A 501 -13.00 20.52 6.80
C VAL A 501 -11.93 21.00 7.78
N ALA A 502 -11.06 21.94 7.35
CA ALA A 502 -9.98 22.46 8.18
C ALA A 502 -10.48 23.12 9.48
N ARG A 503 -11.68 23.69 9.43
CA ARG A 503 -12.36 24.34 10.56
C ARG A 503 -13.33 23.41 11.31
N GLY A 504 -13.43 22.14 10.94
CA GLY A 504 -14.25 21.13 11.63
C GLY A 504 -15.76 21.22 11.38
N PHE A 505 -16.21 21.89 10.32
CA PHE A 505 -17.65 21.99 9.99
C PHE A 505 -18.20 20.74 9.31
N ILE A 506 -17.37 20.06 8.52
CA ILE A 506 -17.77 18.90 7.74
C ILE A 506 -16.64 17.87 7.69
N ASN A 507 -16.99 16.61 7.46
CA ASN A 507 -16.06 15.68 6.79
C ASN A 507 -16.37 15.66 5.30
N TYR A 508 -15.34 15.63 4.46
CA TYR A 508 -15.49 15.46 3.02
C TYR A 508 -14.66 14.28 2.55
N ASN A 509 -15.31 13.30 1.91
CA ASN A 509 -14.65 12.18 1.26
C ASN A 509 -14.55 12.48 -0.24
N SER A 510 -13.34 12.73 -0.74
CA SER A 510 -13.09 13.07 -2.14
C SER A 510 -13.32 11.92 -3.10
N ASP A 511 -13.28 10.68 -2.62
CA ASP A 511 -13.41 9.50 -3.48
C ASP A 511 -14.87 9.15 -3.73
N THR A 512 -15.72 9.32 -2.71
CA THR A 512 -17.17 9.09 -2.81
C THR A 512 -17.95 10.38 -3.09
N GLU A 513 -17.29 11.52 -3.05
CA GLU A 513 -17.89 12.86 -3.21
C GLU A 513 -19.03 13.13 -2.21
N MET A 514 -18.87 12.65 -0.97
CA MET A 514 -19.86 12.81 0.11
C MET A 514 -19.38 13.80 1.17
N VAL A 515 -20.30 14.62 1.67
CA VAL A 515 -20.12 15.58 2.75
C VAL A 515 -20.92 15.12 3.96
N GLU A 516 -20.24 14.88 5.08
CA GLU A 516 -20.87 14.63 6.38
C GLU A 516 -20.93 15.95 7.16
N VAL A 517 -22.14 16.44 7.45
CA VAL A 517 -22.39 17.71 8.15
C VAL A 517 -22.26 17.52 9.67
N LYS A 518 -21.32 18.24 10.31
CA LYS A 518 -21.10 18.19 11.76
C LYS A 518 -22.03 19.14 12.53
N ASP A 519 -22.14 18.93 13.83
CA ASP A 519 -22.99 19.73 14.71
C ASP A 519 -22.54 21.19 14.81
N LYS A 520 -21.26 21.48 14.56
CA LYS A 520 -20.73 22.84 14.46
C LYS A 520 -21.47 23.68 13.40
N VAL A 521 -21.94 23.08 12.31
CA VAL A 521 -22.80 23.77 11.30
C VAL A 521 -24.14 24.19 11.91
N THR A 522 -24.72 23.35 12.77
CA THR A 522 -25.98 23.65 13.46
C THR A 522 -25.77 24.78 14.47
N LEU A 523 -24.73 24.69 15.30
CA LEU A 523 -24.33 25.75 16.23
C LEU A 523 -24.19 27.10 15.52
N TYR A 524 -23.36 27.19 14.48
CA TYR A 524 -23.11 28.47 13.79
C TYR A 524 -24.36 29.04 13.11
N ALA A 525 -25.17 28.19 12.48
CA ALA A 525 -26.41 28.62 11.83
C ALA A 525 -27.43 29.18 12.84
N ASP A 526 -27.54 28.56 14.02
CA ASP A 526 -28.48 28.97 15.05
C ASP A 526 -27.94 30.14 15.90
N ALA A 527 -26.63 30.20 16.16
CA ALA A 527 -25.97 31.30 16.87
C ALA A 527 -26.07 32.62 16.09
N HIS A 528 -25.81 32.60 14.78
CA HIS A 528 -26.01 33.76 13.90
C HIS A 528 -27.47 34.25 13.91
N ARG A 529 -28.43 33.34 14.11
CA ARG A 529 -29.87 33.66 14.23
C ARG A 529 -30.31 33.99 15.65
N LYS A 530 -29.39 34.05 16.62
CA LYS A 530 -29.64 34.29 18.04
C LYS A 530 -30.62 33.29 18.64
N LYS A 531 -30.50 32.01 18.25
CA LYS A 531 -31.37 30.91 18.70
C LYS A 531 -30.73 30.02 19.75
N THR A 532 -29.42 30.08 19.89
CA THR A 532 -28.65 29.31 20.87
C THR A 532 -27.61 30.22 21.51
N ASP A 533 -27.27 29.91 22.76
CA ASP A 533 -26.10 30.49 23.41
C ASP A 533 -24.81 29.88 22.84
N TYR A 534 -23.71 30.60 22.97
CA TYR A 534 -22.40 30.23 22.45
C TYR A 534 -21.30 30.91 23.27
N ASP A 535 -20.06 30.45 23.12
CA ASP A 535 -18.88 31.08 23.73
C ASP A 535 -17.90 31.62 22.68
N VAL A 536 -16.88 32.34 23.14
CA VAL A 536 -15.73 32.78 22.34
C VAL A 536 -14.43 32.10 22.79
N LEU A 537 -14.54 30.98 23.51
CA LEU A 537 -13.42 30.32 24.16
C LEU A 537 -12.53 29.63 23.13
N LYS A 538 -11.37 30.24 22.89
CA LYS A 538 -10.30 29.69 22.07
C LYS A 538 -8.95 30.01 22.70
N ILE A 539 -8.13 28.98 22.89
CA ILE A 539 -6.79 29.10 23.47
C ILE A 539 -5.77 28.88 22.36
N LYS A 540 -4.95 29.90 22.10
CA LYS A 540 -3.84 29.82 21.15
C LYS A 540 -2.54 29.57 21.91
N SER A 541 -1.82 28.53 21.50
CA SER A 541 -0.49 28.17 21.99
C SER A 541 0.55 28.41 20.90
N ASP A 542 1.51 29.28 21.19
CA ASP A 542 2.64 29.61 20.31
C ASP A 542 3.95 29.48 21.09
N THR A 543 4.72 28.42 20.80
CA THR A 543 5.96 28.10 21.52
C THR A 543 6.95 27.36 20.62
N ASP A 544 8.24 27.44 20.94
CA ASP A 544 9.32 26.68 20.30
C ASP A 544 9.47 25.25 20.88
N SER A 545 8.55 24.85 21.76
CA SER A 545 8.57 23.57 22.47
C SER A 545 7.24 22.83 22.31
N THR A 546 6.99 21.79 23.12
CA THR A 546 5.68 21.12 23.14
C THR A 546 4.59 22.09 23.61
N ASN A 547 3.56 22.31 22.78
CA ASN A 547 2.45 23.21 23.05
C ASN A 547 1.61 22.76 24.25
N ALA A 548 1.31 21.46 24.34
CA ALA A 548 0.58 20.94 25.49
C ALA A 548 0.91 19.49 25.83
N ILE A 549 0.71 19.13 27.09
CA ILE A 549 0.83 17.77 27.60
C ILE A 549 -0.47 17.42 28.33
N MET A 550 -1.19 16.43 27.83
CA MET A 550 -2.36 15.85 28.49
C MET A 550 -1.92 14.69 29.38
N ASN A 551 -2.40 14.67 30.61
CA ASN A 551 -2.21 13.59 31.57
C ASN A 551 -3.48 12.73 31.60
N LEU A 552 -3.34 11.43 31.30
CA LEU A 552 -4.47 10.51 31.22
C LEU A 552 -5.01 10.09 32.61
N ARG A 553 -4.25 10.34 33.69
CA ARG A 553 -4.66 10.00 35.07
C ARG A 553 -5.59 11.04 35.67
N ASP A 554 -5.16 12.30 35.67
CA ASP A 554 -5.94 13.41 36.23
C ASP A 554 -6.76 14.14 35.18
N LYS A 555 -6.64 13.75 33.91
CA LYS A 555 -7.42 14.27 32.78
C LYS A 555 -7.18 15.75 32.53
N SER A 556 -6.04 16.28 32.97
CA SER A 556 -5.65 17.67 32.75
C SER A 556 -4.82 17.82 31.46
N ILE A 557 -4.88 19.01 30.85
CA ILE A 557 -4.01 19.42 29.76
C ILE A 557 -3.20 20.64 30.21
N ASP A 558 -1.90 20.46 30.36
CA ASP A 558 -0.93 21.53 30.58
C ASP A 558 -0.66 22.26 29.26
N ILE A 559 -1.11 23.52 29.10
CA ILE A 559 -0.96 24.29 27.86
C ILE A 559 0.07 25.42 28.08
N ARG A 560 1.00 25.55 27.14
CA ARG A 560 2.13 26.50 27.20
C ARG A 560 2.11 27.48 26.03
N GLY A 561 2.80 28.60 26.17
CA GLY A 561 2.85 29.62 25.11
C GLY A 561 1.53 30.33 24.89
N VAL A 562 0.71 30.47 25.94
CA VAL A 562 -0.57 31.18 25.91
C VAL A 562 -0.37 32.64 26.32
N ASP A 563 -0.55 33.57 25.39
CA ASP A 563 -0.39 35.00 25.67
C ASP A 563 -1.59 35.59 26.42
N PHE A 564 -2.81 35.23 26.01
CA PHE A 564 -4.05 35.59 26.69
C PHE A 564 -5.17 34.61 26.31
N VAL A 565 -6.26 34.61 27.07
CA VAL A 565 -7.52 33.92 26.74
C VAL A 565 -8.67 34.88 26.98
N GLU A 566 -9.55 35.01 25.98
CA GLU A 566 -10.77 35.80 26.07
C GLU A 566 -11.96 34.90 26.44
N PHE A 567 -12.77 35.34 27.40
CA PHE A 567 -13.98 34.63 27.84
C PHE A 567 -15.26 35.36 27.43
N SER A 568 -15.23 36.69 27.42
CA SER A 568 -16.36 37.50 26.96
C SER A 568 -15.87 38.85 26.45
N GLU A 569 -16.05 39.11 25.15
CA GLU A 569 -15.78 40.42 24.55
C GLU A 569 -16.73 41.48 25.13
N LYS A 570 -18.02 41.15 25.28
CA LYS A 570 -19.07 42.07 25.76
C LYS A 570 -18.80 42.53 27.19
N GLN A 571 -18.51 41.59 28.09
CA GLN A 571 -18.21 41.88 29.50
C GLN A 571 -16.73 42.24 29.74
N ARG A 572 -15.93 42.27 28.67
CA ARG A 572 -14.48 42.55 28.67
C ARG A 572 -13.73 41.69 29.67
N VAL A 573 -13.99 40.39 29.61
CA VAL A 573 -13.36 39.40 30.48
C VAL A 573 -12.31 38.60 29.71
N ALA A 574 -11.06 38.72 30.14
CA ALA A 574 -9.93 38.01 29.58
C ALA A 574 -8.88 37.74 30.66
N ILE A 575 -7.97 36.80 30.41
CA ILE A 575 -6.86 36.48 31.31
C ILE A 575 -5.52 36.54 30.57
N ILE A 576 -4.47 36.86 31.31
CA ILE A 576 -3.07 36.72 30.90
C ILE A 576 -2.43 35.74 31.90
N PRO A 577 -2.20 34.49 31.50
CA PRO A 577 -1.60 33.49 32.38
C PRO A 577 -0.15 33.82 32.73
N PHE A 578 0.23 33.64 33.98
CA PHE A 578 1.60 33.75 34.44
C PHE A 578 2.48 32.71 33.72
N ASN A 579 3.70 33.11 33.32
CA ASN A 579 4.62 32.30 32.52
C ASN A 579 4.00 31.72 31.22
N LYS A 580 2.95 32.35 30.68
CA LYS A 580 2.25 31.91 29.47
C LYS A 580 1.76 30.46 29.57
N ARG A 581 1.31 30.04 30.76
CA ARG A 581 0.95 28.65 31.05
C ARG A 581 -0.39 28.59 31.81
N LEU A 582 -1.26 27.67 31.41
CA LEU A 582 -2.52 27.36 32.08
C LEU A 582 -2.79 25.86 32.01
N THR A 583 -3.73 25.38 32.83
CA THR A 583 -4.17 23.99 32.82
C THR A 583 -5.64 23.92 32.44
N MET A 584 -5.96 23.25 31.34
CA MET A 584 -7.35 22.91 31.00
C MET A 584 -7.75 21.61 31.68
N LEU A 585 -8.94 21.57 32.24
CA LEU A 585 -9.55 20.41 32.87
C LEU A 585 -10.78 19.94 32.08
N THR A 586 -11.40 18.85 32.52
CA THR A 586 -12.66 18.34 31.95
C THR A 586 -13.69 19.46 31.78
N ASP A 587 -14.42 19.43 30.65
CA ASP A 587 -15.46 20.39 30.31
C ASP A 587 -15.00 21.86 30.28
N ARG A 588 -13.83 22.12 29.68
CA ARG A 588 -13.29 23.47 29.41
C ARG A 588 -13.03 24.31 30.66
N ASN A 589 -13.02 23.71 31.84
CA ASN A 589 -12.57 24.38 33.06
C ASN A 589 -11.08 24.74 32.93
N ILE A 590 -10.66 25.89 33.47
CA ILE A 590 -9.29 26.36 33.34
C ILE A 590 -8.75 26.80 34.70
N ASP A 591 -7.61 26.24 35.06
CA ASP A 591 -6.82 26.64 36.23
C ASP A 591 -5.60 27.45 35.77
N PHE A 592 -5.37 28.60 36.38
CA PHE A 592 -4.26 29.47 36.02
C PHE A 592 -3.81 30.36 37.18
N ASP A 593 -2.56 30.78 37.09
CA ASP A 593 -2.02 31.93 37.83
C ASP A 593 -1.95 33.13 36.89
N GLY A 594 -1.88 34.35 37.43
CA GLY A 594 -1.60 35.55 36.66
C GLY A 594 -2.67 36.61 36.81
N LYS A 595 -3.10 37.18 35.68
CA LYS A 595 -3.93 38.39 35.66
C LYS A 595 -5.26 38.11 34.98
N ALA A 596 -6.35 38.47 35.63
CA ALA A 596 -7.70 38.48 35.08
C ALA A 596 -8.18 39.93 34.91
N PHE A 597 -8.82 40.21 33.79
CA PHE A 597 -9.48 41.47 33.49
C PHE A 597 -10.99 41.26 33.51
N ALA A 598 -11.73 42.21 34.05
CA ALA A 598 -13.19 42.22 34.00
C ALA A 598 -13.70 43.66 33.99
N GLY A 599 -14.34 44.08 32.90
CA GLY A 599 -14.73 45.47 32.70
C GLY A 599 -13.53 46.43 32.86
N PHE A 600 -13.69 47.45 33.69
CA PHE A 600 -12.61 48.39 34.05
C PHE A 600 -11.84 47.97 35.30
N SER A 601 -11.59 46.67 35.45
CA SER A 601 -10.91 46.13 36.62
C SER A 601 -9.89 45.06 36.25
N SER A 602 -8.91 44.88 37.12
CA SER A 602 -7.80 43.95 36.94
C SER A 602 -7.47 43.27 38.26
N LEU A 603 -7.48 41.94 38.27
CA LEU A 603 -7.15 41.11 39.43
C LEU A 603 -5.89 40.30 39.11
N GLU A 604 -4.84 40.45 39.91
CA GLU A 604 -3.59 39.69 39.77
C GLU A 604 -3.41 38.78 40.99
N GLY A 605 -3.15 37.50 40.76
CA GLY A 605 -3.07 36.52 41.83
C GLY A 605 -2.66 35.12 41.37
N LYS A 606 -3.00 34.14 42.21
CA LYS A 606 -2.71 32.72 42.04
C LYS A 606 -3.93 31.89 42.37
N ASP A 607 -3.93 30.64 41.92
CA ASP A 607 -4.99 29.66 42.17
C ASP A 607 -6.36 30.19 41.70
N PHE A 608 -6.42 30.66 40.45
CA PHE A 608 -7.66 31.08 39.81
C PHE A 608 -8.28 29.93 39.02
N HIS A 609 -9.59 29.77 39.16
CA HIS A 609 -10.33 28.64 38.60
C HIS A 609 -11.53 29.13 37.79
N PHE A 610 -11.42 29.12 36.46
CA PHE A 610 -12.56 29.32 35.59
C PHE A 610 -13.44 28.05 35.55
N LYS A 611 -14.72 28.22 35.87
CA LYS A 611 -15.74 27.16 35.86
C LYS A 611 -16.70 27.36 34.68
N TYR A 612 -16.57 26.57 33.63
CA TYR A 612 -17.27 26.78 32.36
C TYR A 612 -18.79 26.72 32.49
N GLU A 613 -19.31 25.65 33.12
CA GLU A 613 -20.76 25.44 33.29
C GLU A 613 -21.43 26.57 34.08
N LYS A 614 -20.77 27.09 35.12
CA LYS A 614 -21.27 28.23 35.91
C LYS A 614 -20.97 29.59 35.28
N PHE A 615 -20.08 29.61 34.30
CA PHE A 615 -19.55 30.82 33.65
C PHE A 615 -19.03 31.87 34.65
N GLN A 616 -18.17 31.43 35.58
CA GLN A 616 -17.56 32.26 36.63
C GLN A 616 -16.08 31.91 36.83
N MET A 617 -15.34 32.78 37.53
CA MET A 617 -14.00 32.47 38.03
C MET A 617 -13.98 32.50 39.56
N ASP A 618 -13.51 31.42 40.18
CA ASP A 618 -13.19 31.40 41.61
C ASP A 618 -11.75 31.95 41.77
N LEU A 619 -11.58 32.95 42.62
CA LEU A 619 -10.34 33.70 42.80
C LEU A 619 -9.81 33.48 44.22
N ASP A 620 -9.07 32.39 44.41
CA ASP A 620 -8.70 31.92 45.76
C ASP A 620 -7.58 32.73 46.41
N SER A 621 -6.71 33.36 45.62
CA SER A 621 -5.64 34.22 46.15
C SER A 621 -5.36 35.42 45.24
N VAL A 622 -6.12 36.50 45.39
CA VAL A 622 -5.86 37.77 44.69
C VAL A 622 -4.85 38.59 45.50
N ARG A 623 -3.71 38.89 44.88
CA ARG A 623 -2.68 39.76 45.45
C ARG A 623 -3.01 41.23 45.24
N PHE A 624 -3.42 41.60 44.03
CA PHE A 624 -3.70 42.99 43.65
C PHE A 624 -5.01 43.08 42.90
N PHE A 625 -5.83 44.06 43.28
CA PHE A 625 -7.06 44.42 42.59
C PHE A 625 -7.04 45.91 42.28
N ASP A 626 -7.00 46.21 40.98
CA ASP A 626 -6.93 47.55 40.44
C ASP A 626 -8.23 47.92 39.74
N LEU A 627 -8.67 49.16 39.97
CA LEU A 627 -9.83 49.75 39.31
C LEU A 627 -9.39 50.88 38.40
N PHE A 628 -10.07 50.98 37.26
CA PHE A 628 -9.85 52.00 36.25
C PHE A 628 -11.16 52.76 36.01
N ILE A 629 -11.05 54.03 35.65
CA ILE A 629 -12.18 54.86 35.26
C ILE A 629 -12.01 55.24 33.79
N PRO A 630 -13.03 55.03 32.94
CA PRO A 630 -12.99 55.49 31.57
C PRO A 630 -12.85 57.01 31.50
N THR A 631 -11.94 57.51 30.67
CA THR A 631 -11.77 58.96 30.46
C THR A 631 -12.78 59.53 29.47
N GLY A 632 -13.52 58.65 28.78
CA GLY A 632 -14.40 58.99 27.66
C GLY A 632 -13.66 59.22 26.34
N LYS A 633 -12.33 59.15 26.31
CA LYS A 633 -11.55 59.18 25.08
C LYS A 633 -11.39 57.78 24.51
N ILE A 634 -11.29 57.70 23.19
CA ILE A 634 -11.00 56.47 22.45
C ILE A 634 -9.60 56.62 21.84
N ILE A 635 -8.71 55.68 22.13
CA ILE A 635 -7.35 55.59 21.57
C ILE A 635 -7.25 54.24 20.85
N ASP A 636 -6.91 54.27 19.56
CA ASP A 636 -6.82 53.07 18.71
C ASP A 636 -8.06 52.14 18.77
N GLY A 637 -9.25 52.75 18.88
CA GLY A 637 -10.52 52.03 18.97
C GLY A 637 -10.85 51.49 20.36
N GLN A 638 -9.99 51.67 21.35
CA GLN A 638 -10.19 51.23 22.73
C GLN A 638 -10.48 52.41 23.67
N PRO A 639 -11.41 52.28 24.63
CA PRO A 639 -11.62 53.30 25.65
C PRO A 639 -10.36 53.51 26.48
N GLU A 640 -9.87 54.74 26.55
CA GLU A 640 -8.80 55.09 27.49
C GLU A 640 -9.36 55.03 28.91
N ALA A 641 -8.65 54.34 29.80
CA ALA A 641 -9.02 54.21 31.21
C ALA A 641 -7.83 54.57 32.10
N LEU A 642 -8.08 55.39 33.12
CA LEU A 642 -7.07 55.80 34.10
C LEU A 642 -7.23 55.02 35.40
N SER A 643 -6.13 54.54 35.95
CA SER A 643 -6.13 53.91 37.28
C SER A 643 -6.56 54.92 38.35
N ILE A 644 -7.39 54.49 39.30
CA ILE A 644 -7.83 55.33 40.42
C ILE A 644 -6.72 55.58 41.47
N GLY A 645 -5.51 55.03 41.26
CA GLY A 645 -4.34 55.21 42.13
C GLY A 645 -4.40 54.47 43.47
N SER A 646 -5.57 53.98 43.87
CA SER A 646 -5.78 53.12 45.05
C SER A 646 -5.90 51.66 44.62
N ARG A 647 -5.18 50.78 45.30
CA ARG A 647 -5.13 49.33 45.05
C ARG A 647 -5.66 48.56 46.26
N ILE A 648 -6.47 47.55 46.01
CA ILE A 648 -6.95 46.61 47.04
C ILE A 648 -6.04 45.38 47.00
N GLU A 649 -5.67 44.84 48.16
CA GLU A 649 -4.74 43.72 48.26
C GLU A 649 -5.31 42.58 49.10
N HIS A 650 -4.81 41.36 48.87
CA HIS A 650 -5.09 40.17 49.68
C HIS A 650 -6.58 39.85 49.82
N LEU A 651 -7.25 39.61 48.70
CA LEU A 651 -8.68 39.25 48.68
C LEU A 651 -8.91 37.86 48.10
N THR A 652 -10.10 37.33 48.40
CA THR A 652 -10.64 36.11 47.80
C THR A 652 -12.06 36.43 47.33
N GLY A 653 -12.54 35.74 46.30
CA GLY A 653 -13.89 36.00 45.81
C GLY A 653 -14.27 35.17 44.59
N VAL A 654 -15.46 35.45 44.07
CA VAL A 654 -15.97 34.85 42.84
C VAL A 654 -16.29 35.98 41.88
N LEU A 655 -15.70 35.93 40.69
CA LEU A 655 -16.02 36.80 39.57
C LEU A 655 -17.09 36.11 38.71
N LEU A 656 -18.31 36.64 38.74
CA LEU A 656 -19.37 36.21 37.84
C LEU A 656 -19.15 36.90 36.50
N ILE A 657 -18.93 36.13 35.42
CA ILE A 657 -18.69 36.69 34.08
C ILE A 657 -20.03 37.07 33.44
N ASP A 658 -20.95 36.11 33.39
CA ASP A 658 -22.33 36.28 32.94
C ASP A 658 -23.20 35.14 33.51
N ALA A 659 -24.49 35.10 33.16
CA ALA A 659 -25.34 33.98 33.50
C ALA A 659 -24.89 32.70 32.77
N PRO A 660 -25.03 31.51 33.38
CA PRO A 660 -24.65 30.24 32.75
C PRO A 660 -25.22 29.98 31.35
N SER A 661 -26.40 30.53 31.04
CA SER A 661 -27.08 30.41 29.74
C SER A 661 -26.98 31.67 28.87
N ASN A 662 -26.06 32.58 29.21
CA ASN A 662 -25.82 33.84 28.50
C ASN A 662 -24.31 34.06 28.28
N LYS A 663 -23.56 33.00 27.95
CA LYS A 663 -22.11 33.07 27.73
C LYS A 663 -21.74 34.03 26.59
N SER A 664 -22.62 34.12 25.60
CA SER A 664 -22.51 35.05 24.47
C SER A 664 -22.79 36.51 24.85
N GLY A 665 -23.39 36.76 26.02
CA GLY A 665 -23.85 38.08 26.42
C GLY A 665 -24.98 38.60 25.51
N GLN A 666 -25.83 37.75 24.95
CA GLN A 666 -26.95 38.20 24.12
C GLN A 666 -27.94 39.05 24.93
N ASP A 667 -28.25 38.60 26.14
CA ASP A 667 -29.08 39.34 27.07
C ASP A 667 -28.22 40.35 27.85
N ASP A 668 -28.78 41.54 28.06
CA ASP A 668 -28.17 42.55 28.92
C ASP A 668 -28.74 42.44 30.33
N ILE A 669 -27.95 41.89 31.24
CA ILE A 669 -28.37 41.60 32.61
C ILE A 669 -27.56 42.50 33.56
N PRO A 670 -28.20 43.46 34.27
CA PRO A 670 -27.51 44.47 35.08
C PRO A 670 -26.60 43.97 36.21
N LEU A 671 -26.64 42.68 36.54
CA LEU A 671 -25.85 42.07 37.61
C LEU A 671 -24.39 41.80 37.20
N PHE A 672 -24.10 41.70 35.90
CA PHE A 672 -22.78 41.27 35.42
C PHE A 672 -21.87 42.45 35.01
N PRO A 673 -20.54 42.25 34.96
CA PRO A 673 -19.57 43.33 34.75
C PRO A 673 -19.70 43.96 33.35
N SER A 674 -19.96 45.26 33.26
CA SER A 674 -20.10 46.02 32.00
C SER A 674 -18.91 46.91 31.67
#